data_AF-A0A0L8N2U8-F1
#
_entry.id   AF-A0A0L8N2U8-F1
#
_cell.length_a   1.000
_cell.length_b   1.000
_cell.length_c   1.000
_cell.angle_alpha   90.00
_cell.angle_beta   90.00
_cell.angle_gamma   90.00
#
_symmetry.space_group_name_H-M   'P 1'
#
loop_
_entity.id
_entity.type
_entity.pdbx_description
1 polymer ?
#
loop_
_entity_poly.entity_id
_entity_poly.type
_entity_poly.pdbx_seq_one_letter_code
_entity_poly.pdbx_strand_id
1 'polypeptide(L)'
;MAVSFAVSEIRFVDGTVMAPPANGMTLFIGPNNCGKTALLRELSPRITNPAALQHPPLWIRQVLSSHEGSAEDFLLWAKGQGHRSFDVYGEAHLRGGTNAAGSLSESDAKNWWTLGEYDYLQSLLVTAQWTDRRLQGRSDSQRWDHAEPAAEPVQFLYEDPALLKAFAAYTREAFGKEISVDWTVPGLQLRVGATGIPDMAPPTPELVAAYRRLPPLVTQGEGFRAFVEILLNTVLRPTPVIVIDEPEAFLHPPQARLLGRILAQLPGQTQMFVATHSADFLAGVLEAEQARPVSIVRLDRSSGTSAARLLNPDAVQGLLRTPLLRYSNLSSGLFYDRVVLCEAAGDCQFYAAAFDTTKDAGAAHDNTLFLHTSGKAPLADTARRLRQCGIPTAVIADFDYLRDGLARAVTSLDGVTEHLDSDLKCLREHAAGSRSETSAGGFKTEMDALLKGVKASDPLPERVLGELTKLAKGGNRWGDLKKSGLGGLQGDPYNAAMRLLQAAADFGLFVVPCGELESWVRQVPRGDKALWSQKVFDDGWYAKPTDELKAFCSSIRTYLRDGAADYTRAAAQAIQVSSRLDHRHAVVTNSSNDPLTEVRIIRATYTHDGRHHIQPLWGTPESKTSRALPAGDELSVPLVLLSDGEGHEGFLPHDSTDQALTVHFRDRAGLWWERIGDKPPARLPSGPSEPDPEPQ
;
A
#
# COMPACT_ATOMS: atom_id res chain seq x y z
N MET A 1 -20.90 -35.71 -4.09
CA MET A 1 -19.64 -34.96 -4.35
C MET A 1 -19.33 -34.10 -3.13
N ALA A 2 -18.17 -33.46 -3.02
CA ALA A 2 -17.96 -32.45 -1.98
C ALA A 2 -18.83 -31.23 -2.33
N VAL A 3 -19.71 -30.84 -1.40
CA VAL A 3 -20.49 -29.61 -1.53
C VAL A 3 -19.56 -28.44 -1.39
N SER A 4 -19.66 -27.48 -2.30
CA SER A 4 -18.98 -26.20 -2.18
C SER A 4 -19.99 -25.07 -2.39
N PHE A 5 -19.91 -24.02 -1.57
CA PHE A 5 -20.59 -22.76 -1.78
C PHE A 5 -19.57 -21.66 -1.54
N ALA A 6 -19.38 -20.79 -2.54
CA ALA A 6 -18.40 -19.72 -2.47
C ALA A 6 -18.80 -18.53 -3.33
N VAL A 7 -18.29 -17.36 -2.99
CA VAL A 7 -18.26 -16.19 -3.86
C VAL A 7 -17.20 -16.44 -4.93
N SER A 8 -17.61 -16.43 -6.19
CA SER A 8 -16.76 -16.68 -7.35
C SER A 8 -16.24 -15.39 -7.98
N GLU A 9 -16.99 -14.29 -7.89
CA GLU A 9 -16.57 -12.97 -8.42
C GLU A 9 -17.09 -11.82 -7.55
N ILE A 10 -16.23 -10.81 -7.36
CA ILE A 10 -16.61 -9.49 -6.82
C ILE A 10 -16.18 -8.43 -7.85
N ARG A 11 -17.13 -7.58 -8.24
CA ARG A 11 -16.89 -6.42 -9.11
C ARG A 11 -17.01 -5.13 -8.31
N PHE A 12 -15.95 -4.34 -8.28
CA PHE A 12 -15.89 -3.07 -7.57
C PHE A 12 -16.46 -1.90 -8.38
N VAL A 13 -16.71 -0.78 -7.71
CA VAL A 13 -17.25 0.45 -8.33
C VAL A 13 -16.29 1.10 -9.32
N ASP A 14 -14.98 0.95 -9.13
CA ASP A 14 -13.94 1.42 -10.05
C ASP A 14 -13.78 0.54 -11.31
N GLY A 15 -14.49 -0.58 -11.37
CA GLY A 15 -14.42 -1.55 -12.46
C GLY A 15 -13.42 -2.70 -12.22
N THR A 16 -12.66 -2.67 -11.12
CA THR A 16 -11.79 -3.78 -10.71
C THR A 16 -12.63 -5.04 -10.49
N VAL A 17 -12.15 -6.17 -10.99
CA VAL A 17 -12.78 -7.48 -10.84
C VAL A 17 -11.82 -8.40 -10.11
N MET A 18 -12.33 -9.17 -9.15
CA MET A 18 -11.55 -10.20 -8.47
C MET A 18 -12.33 -11.50 -8.36
N ALA A 19 -11.61 -12.61 -8.46
CA ALA A 19 -12.09 -13.93 -8.10
C ALA A 19 -11.49 -14.32 -6.74
N PRO A 20 -12.27 -14.29 -5.65
CA PRO A 20 -11.78 -14.71 -4.34
C PRO A 20 -11.46 -16.22 -4.34
N PRO A 21 -10.42 -16.67 -3.62
CA PRO A 21 -10.12 -18.10 -3.54
C PRO A 21 -11.25 -18.84 -2.81
N ALA A 22 -11.83 -19.87 -3.45
CA ALA A 22 -13.02 -20.58 -2.95
C ALA A 22 -12.83 -21.25 -1.57
N ASN A 23 -11.60 -21.67 -1.24
CA ASN A 23 -11.22 -22.22 0.07
C ASN A 23 -10.12 -21.38 0.73
N GLY A 24 -10.10 -20.08 0.46
CA GLY A 24 -9.03 -19.19 0.89
C GLY A 24 -9.51 -18.05 1.79
N MET A 25 -8.64 -17.06 1.93
CA MET A 25 -8.88 -15.85 2.71
C MET A 25 -8.64 -14.62 1.83
N THR A 26 -9.63 -13.75 1.75
CA THR A 26 -9.52 -12.42 1.15
C THR A 26 -9.42 -11.38 2.26
N LEU A 27 -8.31 -10.66 2.28
CA LEU A 27 -8.02 -9.59 3.22
C LEU A 27 -8.28 -8.23 2.58
N PHE A 28 -9.15 -7.44 3.18
CA PHE A 28 -9.38 -6.04 2.83
C PHE A 28 -8.59 -5.15 3.79
N ILE A 29 -7.55 -4.52 3.26
CA ILE A 29 -6.67 -3.62 3.99
C ILE A 29 -6.76 -2.21 3.43
N GLY A 30 -6.14 -1.25 4.11
CA GLY A 30 -6.03 0.11 3.62
C GLY A 30 -6.15 1.12 4.75
N PRO A 31 -6.12 2.41 4.42
CA PRO A 31 -6.09 3.49 5.40
C PRO A 31 -7.27 3.51 6.36
N ASN A 32 -7.11 4.24 7.45
CA ASN A 32 -8.23 4.55 8.33
C ASN A 32 -9.32 5.29 7.55
N ASN A 33 -10.57 4.95 7.85
CA ASN A 33 -11.75 5.54 7.22
C ASN A 33 -11.85 5.38 5.68
N CYS A 34 -11.14 4.42 5.07
CA CYS A 34 -11.37 4.10 3.65
C CYS A 34 -12.70 3.36 3.41
N GLY A 35 -13.33 2.81 4.46
CA GLY A 35 -14.62 2.12 4.35
C GLY A 35 -14.54 0.60 4.29
N LYS A 36 -13.49 0.00 4.89
CA LYS A 36 -13.33 -1.45 5.11
C LYS A 36 -14.60 -2.15 5.63
N THR A 37 -15.14 -1.69 6.77
CA THR A 37 -16.38 -2.22 7.34
C THR A 37 -17.58 -1.98 6.43
N ALA A 38 -17.63 -0.83 5.73
CA ALA A 38 -18.71 -0.54 4.78
C ALA A 38 -18.68 -1.51 3.59
N LEU A 39 -17.50 -1.86 3.08
CA LEU A 39 -17.34 -2.89 2.05
C LEU A 39 -17.84 -4.25 2.54
N LEU A 40 -17.51 -4.66 3.77
CA LEU A 40 -18.02 -5.93 4.30
C LEU A 40 -19.54 -5.91 4.51
N ARG A 41 -20.10 -4.79 5.00
CA ARG A 41 -21.55 -4.61 5.13
C ARG A 41 -22.28 -4.63 3.79
N GLU A 42 -21.60 -4.21 2.73
CA GLU A 42 -22.04 -4.34 1.36
C GLU A 42 -21.94 -5.77 0.82
N LEU A 43 -20.86 -6.48 1.13
CA LEU A 43 -20.59 -7.83 0.66
C LEU A 43 -21.51 -8.87 1.33
N SER A 44 -21.58 -8.87 2.66
CA SER A 44 -22.19 -9.92 3.47
C SER A 44 -23.63 -10.30 3.06
N PRO A 45 -24.59 -9.36 2.92
CA PRO A 45 -25.94 -9.70 2.47
C PRO A 45 -25.98 -10.10 0.99
N ARG A 46 -25.05 -9.61 0.17
CA ARG A 46 -24.98 -9.88 -1.28
C ARG A 46 -24.38 -11.23 -1.64
N ILE A 47 -23.77 -11.92 -0.68
CA ILE A 47 -23.32 -13.32 -0.85
C ILE A 47 -24.53 -14.23 -1.14
N THR A 48 -25.65 -14.03 -0.44
CA THR A 48 -26.85 -14.87 -0.56
C THR A 48 -27.95 -14.21 -1.39
N ASN A 49 -28.01 -12.87 -1.40
CA ASN A 49 -28.98 -12.10 -2.18
C ASN A 49 -28.28 -11.01 -2.98
N PRO A 50 -27.86 -11.27 -4.24
CA PRO A 50 -27.12 -10.32 -5.06
C PRO A 50 -27.82 -8.96 -5.26
N ALA A 51 -29.15 -8.91 -5.11
CA ALA A 51 -29.96 -7.70 -5.24
C ALA A 51 -30.08 -6.89 -3.94
N ALA A 52 -29.52 -7.36 -2.82
CA ALA A 52 -29.57 -6.69 -1.53
C ALA A 52 -28.74 -5.38 -1.51
N LEU A 53 -29.34 -4.30 -2.00
CA LEU A 53 -28.80 -2.93 -1.96
C LEU A 53 -29.76 -2.04 -1.18
N GLN A 54 -29.31 -1.56 -0.01
CA GLN A 54 -30.07 -0.58 0.77
C GLN A 54 -29.80 0.86 0.30
N HIS A 55 -28.63 1.11 -0.28
CA HIS A 55 -28.14 2.41 -0.73
C HIS A 55 -27.28 2.25 -2.00
N PRO A 56 -27.00 3.34 -2.76
CA PRO A 56 -26.04 3.30 -3.85
C PRO A 56 -24.71 2.68 -3.39
N PRO A 57 -24.13 1.73 -4.13
CA PRO A 57 -22.95 1.01 -3.67
C PRO A 57 -21.74 1.95 -3.58
N LEU A 58 -21.08 1.94 -2.43
CA LEU A 58 -19.82 2.64 -2.22
C LEU A 58 -18.65 1.84 -2.78
N TRP A 59 -18.65 0.52 -2.61
CA TRP A 59 -17.51 -0.33 -2.95
C TRP A 59 -17.81 -1.37 -4.01
N ILE A 60 -18.93 -2.08 -3.88
CA ILE A 60 -19.20 -3.29 -4.67
C ILE A 60 -20.35 -3.02 -5.63
N ARG A 61 -20.15 -3.23 -6.94
CA ARG A 61 -21.24 -3.22 -7.93
C ARG A 61 -21.96 -4.56 -7.99
N GLN A 62 -21.23 -5.66 -7.92
CA GLN A 62 -21.79 -6.99 -8.11
C GLN A 62 -21.01 -8.04 -7.29
N VAL A 63 -21.76 -9.02 -6.78
CA VAL A 63 -21.24 -10.22 -6.14
C VAL A 63 -21.88 -11.41 -6.85
N LEU A 64 -21.06 -12.38 -7.27
CA LEU A 64 -21.53 -13.63 -7.84
C LEU A 64 -21.14 -14.77 -6.89
N SER A 65 -22.12 -15.58 -6.53
CA SER A 65 -21.94 -16.77 -5.71
C SER A 65 -22.34 -17.99 -6.52
N SER A 66 -21.59 -19.07 -6.36
CA SER A 66 -21.84 -20.35 -7.04
C SER A 66 -21.76 -21.49 -6.03
N HIS A 67 -22.47 -22.57 -6.35
CA HIS A 67 -22.39 -23.80 -5.61
C HIS A 67 -22.08 -24.99 -6.51
N GLU A 68 -21.54 -26.04 -5.91
CA GLU A 68 -21.39 -27.36 -6.52
C GLU A 68 -22.00 -28.43 -5.61
N GLY A 69 -22.48 -29.51 -6.21
CA GLY A 69 -23.14 -30.62 -5.52
C GLY A 69 -24.67 -30.55 -5.61
N SER A 70 -25.31 -31.73 -5.55
CA SER A 70 -26.77 -31.80 -5.55
C SER A 70 -27.38 -31.35 -4.23
N ALA A 71 -28.70 -31.20 -4.18
CA ALA A 71 -29.43 -30.92 -2.95
C ALA A 71 -29.23 -32.03 -1.88
N GLU A 72 -29.07 -33.29 -2.30
CA GLU A 72 -28.72 -34.41 -1.42
C GLU A 72 -27.30 -34.27 -0.86
N ASP A 73 -26.34 -33.88 -1.71
CA ASP A 73 -24.98 -33.60 -1.26
C ASP A 73 -25.02 -32.47 -0.21
N PHE A 74 -25.78 -31.39 -0.42
CA PHE A 74 -25.94 -30.28 0.52
C PHE A 74 -26.42 -30.73 1.91
N LEU A 75 -27.47 -31.56 1.97
CA LEU A 75 -27.95 -32.09 3.25
C LEU A 75 -26.93 -33.03 3.91
N LEU A 76 -26.23 -33.85 3.13
CA LEU A 76 -25.18 -34.73 3.64
C LEU A 76 -24.03 -33.91 4.24
N TRP A 77 -23.63 -32.83 3.56
CA TRP A 77 -22.65 -31.87 4.06
C TRP A 77 -23.12 -31.22 5.37
N ALA A 78 -24.35 -30.71 5.42
CA ALA A 78 -24.89 -30.06 6.62
C ALA A 78 -24.87 -31.04 7.82
N LYS A 79 -25.30 -32.29 7.60
CA LYS A 79 -25.23 -33.38 8.59
C LYS A 79 -23.79 -33.68 9.01
N GLY A 80 -22.85 -33.70 8.05
CA GLY A 80 -21.42 -33.86 8.31
C GLY A 80 -20.79 -32.71 9.13
N GLN A 81 -21.32 -31.50 9.03
CA GLN A 81 -20.96 -30.34 9.88
C GLN A 81 -21.65 -30.35 11.24
N GLY A 82 -22.42 -31.39 11.57
CA GLY A 82 -23.12 -31.53 12.85
C GLY A 82 -24.52 -30.89 12.87
N HIS A 83 -25.05 -30.40 11.75
CA HIS A 83 -26.46 -30.01 11.65
C HIS A 83 -27.32 -31.27 11.56
N ARG A 84 -27.83 -31.73 12.71
CA ARG A 84 -28.70 -32.90 12.75
C ARG A 84 -30.15 -32.52 12.44
N SER A 85 -30.88 -33.48 11.91
CA SER A 85 -32.31 -33.36 11.65
C SER A 85 -33.12 -33.77 12.85
N PHE A 86 -34.28 -33.16 13.03
CA PHE A 86 -35.26 -33.53 14.05
C PHE A 86 -36.67 -33.44 13.47
N ASP A 87 -37.60 -34.19 14.06
CA ASP A 87 -38.99 -34.24 13.61
C ASP A 87 -39.76 -33.02 14.14
N VAL A 88 -40.44 -32.32 13.24
CA VAL A 88 -41.38 -31.26 13.57
C VAL A 88 -42.70 -31.61 12.88
N TYR A 89 -43.65 -32.13 13.65
CA TYR A 89 -44.97 -32.53 13.16
C TYR A 89 -44.94 -33.53 11.98
N GLY A 90 -43.99 -34.47 11.98
CA GLY A 90 -43.85 -35.49 10.93
C GLY A 90 -42.97 -35.08 9.74
N GLU A 91 -42.38 -33.88 9.77
CA GLU A 91 -41.41 -33.43 8.78
C GLU A 91 -40.01 -33.35 9.37
N ALA A 92 -39.00 -33.71 8.58
CA ALA A 92 -37.60 -33.61 8.98
C ALA A 92 -37.11 -32.17 8.80
N HIS A 93 -36.67 -31.54 9.88
CA HIS A 93 -36.09 -30.19 9.87
C HIS A 93 -34.61 -30.21 10.27
N LEU A 94 -33.81 -29.40 9.59
CA LEU A 94 -32.46 -29.02 10.01
C LEU A 94 -32.52 -27.86 11.00
N ARG A 95 -31.70 -27.93 12.04
CA ARG A 95 -31.44 -26.77 12.90
C ARG A 95 -30.44 -25.83 12.24
N GLY A 96 -30.80 -24.55 12.15
CA GLY A 96 -29.90 -23.50 11.65
C GLY A 96 -28.60 -23.41 12.45
N GLY A 97 -27.58 -22.79 11.85
CA GLY A 97 -26.31 -22.50 12.53
C GLY A 97 -26.45 -21.46 13.63
N THR A 98 -25.30 -21.01 14.15
CA THR A 98 -25.18 -20.06 15.30
C THR A 98 -25.96 -18.74 15.15
N ASN A 99 -26.43 -18.43 13.94
CA ASN A 99 -27.06 -17.16 13.56
C ASN A 99 -28.60 -17.23 13.44
N ALA A 100 -29.25 -18.38 13.60
CA ALA A 100 -30.72 -18.48 13.52
C ALA A 100 -31.29 -19.45 14.56
N ALA A 101 -32.22 -18.95 15.38
CA ALA A 101 -33.00 -19.76 16.34
C ALA A 101 -34.10 -20.62 15.65
N GLY A 102 -34.08 -20.71 14.33
CA GLY A 102 -35.12 -21.35 13.52
C GLY A 102 -34.72 -22.74 13.01
N SER A 103 -35.74 -23.50 12.61
CA SER A 103 -35.61 -24.81 11.98
C SER A 103 -36.07 -24.73 10.53
N LEU A 104 -35.35 -25.37 9.64
CA LEU A 104 -35.61 -25.38 8.21
C LEU A 104 -36.01 -26.79 7.74
N SER A 105 -37.16 -26.95 7.08
CA SER A 105 -37.55 -28.23 6.48
C SER A 105 -36.48 -28.70 5.50
N GLU A 106 -36.10 -29.99 5.56
CA GLU A 106 -35.14 -30.58 4.61
C GLU A 106 -35.63 -30.44 3.17
N SER A 107 -36.95 -30.52 2.95
CA SER A 107 -37.56 -30.37 1.62
C SER A 107 -37.37 -28.96 1.06
N ASP A 108 -37.61 -27.93 1.88
CA ASP A 108 -37.41 -26.53 1.49
C ASP A 108 -35.92 -26.24 1.25
N ALA A 109 -35.04 -26.75 2.13
CA ALA A 109 -33.60 -26.59 1.97
C ALA A 109 -33.11 -27.15 0.62
N LYS A 110 -33.59 -28.33 0.23
CA LYS A 110 -33.27 -28.95 -1.06
C LYS A 110 -33.77 -28.11 -2.24
N ASN A 111 -34.99 -27.62 -2.14
CA ASN A 111 -35.60 -26.81 -3.19
C ASN A 111 -34.81 -25.51 -3.41
N TRP A 112 -34.55 -24.77 -2.33
CA TRP A 112 -33.80 -23.50 -2.41
C TRP A 112 -32.35 -23.69 -2.87
N TRP A 113 -31.69 -24.78 -2.47
CA TRP A 113 -30.36 -25.12 -2.98
C TRP A 113 -30.39 -25.34 -4.51
N THR A 114 -31.35 -26.14 -4.99
CA THR A 114 -31.52 -26.45 -6.41
C THR A 114 -31.83 -25.20 -7.25
N LEU A 115 -32.64 -24.29 -6.71
CA LEU A 115 -33.02 -23.04 -7.38
C LEU A 115 -31.96 -21.93 -7.25
N GLY A 116 -30.94 -22.10 -6.41
CA GLY A 116 -29.95 -21.07 -6.11
C GLY A 116 -30.51 -19.91 -5.27
N GLU A 117 -31.59 -20.14 -4.51
CA GLU A 117 -32.23 -19.15 -3.63
C GLU A 117 -31.54 -19.11 -2.26
N TYR A 118 -30.27 -18.66 -2.24
CA TYR A 118 -29.41 -18.75 -1.07
C TYR A 118 -29.86 -17.86 0.12
N ASP A 119 -30.71 -16.85 -0.11
CA ASP A 119 -31.20 -15.95 0.93
C ASP A 119 -31.91 -16.71 2.07
N TYR A 120 -32.68 -17.74 1.71
CA TYR A 120 -33.34 -18.61 2.68
C TYR A 120 -32.40 -19.61 3.37
N LEU A 121 -31.19 -19.80 2.83
CA LEU A 121 -30.15 -20.68 3.37
C LEU A 121 -29.06 -19.90 4.13
N GLN A 122 -29.20 -18.59 4.30
CA GLN A 122 -28.15 -17.72 4.84
C GLN A 122 -27.56 -18.23 6.16
N SER A 123 -28.39 -18.74 7.08
CA SER A 123 -27.95 -19.23 8.40
C SER A 123 -27.05 -20.47 8.35
N LEU A 124 -27.03 -21.20 7.23
CA LEU A 124 -26.17 -22.36 6.98
C LEU A 124 -24.98 -22.01 6.07
N LEU A 125 -25.09 -20.93 5.28
CA LEU A 125 -24.11 -20.57 4.26
C LEU A 125 -23.12 -19.48 4.71
N VAL A 126 -23.56 -18.54 5.56
CA VAL A 126 -22.79 -17.34 5.90
C VAL A 126 -22.79 -17.07 7.41
N THR A 127 -21.60 -16.86 7.95
CA THR A 127 -21.41 -16.32 9.31
C THR A 127 -20.71 -14.97 9.23
N ALA A 128 -21.29 -13.94 9.85
CA ALA A 128 -20.72 -12.60 9.87
C ALA A 128 -20.42 -12.17 11.31
N GLN A 129 -19.17 -11.76 11.56
CA GLN A 129 -18.69 -11.32 12.85
C GLN A 129 -18.32 -9.84 12.79
N TRP A 130 -19.18 -9.00 13.33
CA TRP A 130 -19.02 -7.55 13.35
C TRP A 130 -18.37 -7.07 14.65
N THR A 131 -17.48 -6.09 14.55
CA THR A 131 -16.75 -5.51 15.70
C THR A 131 -17.69 -5.01 16.79
N ASP A 132 -18.76 -4.31 16.41
CA ASP A 132 -19.77 -3.71 17.30
C ASP A 132 -20.61 -4.74 18.09
N ARG A 133 -20.72 -5.97 17.58
CA ARG A 133 -21.48 -7.07 18.20
C ARG A 133 -20.61 -8.14 18.85
N ARG A 134 -19.30 -8.15 18.60
CA ARG A 134 -18.38 -9.22 19.05
C ARG A 134 -18.41 -9.44 20.57
N LEU A 135 -18.41 -8.36 21.36
CA LEU A 135 -18.41 -8.46 22.82
C LEU A 135 -19.79 -8.76 23.43
N GLN A 136 -20.85 -8.72 22.62
CA GLN A 136 -22.22 -9.08 23.02
C GLN A 136 -22.47 -10.60 22.85
N GLY A 137 -21.44 -11.37 22.49
CA GLY A 137 -21.52 -12.80 22.21
C GLY A 137 -22.07 -13.66 23.37
N ARG A 138 -22.69 -14.78 22.98
CA ARG A 138 -23.37 -15.74 23.86
C ARG A 138 -22.35 -16.71 24.46
N SER A 139 -21.62 -16.23 25.46
CA SER A 139 -20.67 -17.03 26.26
C SER A 139 -21.35 -17.92 27.32
N ASP A 140 -22.67 -17.76 27.46
CA ASP A 140 -23.56 -18.61 28.23
C ASP A 140 -24.71 -19.09 27.32
N SER A 141 -25.19 -20.31 27.56
CA SER A 141 -26.32 -20.91 26.84
C SER A 141 -27.33 -21.51 27.80
N GLN A 142 -28.60 -21.52 27.41
CA GLN A 142 -29.59 -22.35 28.10
C GLN A 142 -29.30 -23.83 27.86
N ARG A 143 -29.80 -24.69 28.75
CA ARG A 143 -29.89 -26.13 28.44
C ARG A 143 -30.88 -26.34 27.29
N TRP A 144 -30.67 -27.41 26.54
CA TRP A 144 -31.53 -27.80 25.45
C TRP A 144 -32.03 -29.23 25.66
N ASP A 145 -33.07 -29.62 24.93
CA ASP A 145 -33.48 -31.01 24.89
C ASP A 145 -32.42 -31.83 24.17
N HIS A 146 -31.76 -32.76 24.86
CA HIS A 146 -30.75 -33.62 24.25
C HIS A 146 -31.31 -34.58 23.18
N ALA A 147 -32.63 -34.73 23.07
CA ALA A 147 -33.27 -35.39 21.93
C ALA A 147 -33.22 -34.53 20.65
N GLU A 148 -33.00 -33.22 20.80
CA GLU A 148 -32.83 -32.27 19.71
C GLU A 148 -31.34 -31.91 19.48
N PRO A 149 -30.99 -31.41 18.28
CA PRO A 149 -29.63 -30.95 17.99
C PRO A 149 -29.28 -29.72 18.84
N ALA A 150 -28.05 -29.63 19.32
CA ALA A 150 -27.53 -28.38 19.89
C ALA A 150 -27.68 -27.21 18.89
N ALA A 151 -27.97 -26.02 19.40
CA ALA A 151 -28.23 -24.79 18.64
C ALA A 151 -27.15 -23.71 18.81
N GLU A 152 -26.47 -23.69 19.96
CA GLU A 152 -25.56 -22.61 20.33
C GLU A 152 -24.10 -23.10 20.50
N PRO A 153 -23.09 -22.22 20.32
CA PRO A 153 -21.67 -22.59 20.43
C PRO A 153 -21.30 -23.33 21.72
N VAL A 154 -21.79 -22.87 22.88
CA VAL A 154 -21.49 -23.50 24.18
C VAL A 154 -22.12 -24.89 24.27
N GLN A 155 -23.29 -25.10 23.63
CA GLN A 155 -23.95 -26.39 23.55
C GLN A 155 -23.15 -27.36 22.65
N PHE A 156 -22.55 -26.88 21.55
CA PHE A 156 -21.68 -27.70 20.69
C PHE A 156 -20.45 -28.19 21.45
N LEU A 157 -19.82 -27.30 22.22
CA LEU A 157 -18.67 -27.64 23.05
C LEU A 157 -19.02 -28.65 24.14
N TYR A 158 -20.22 -28.57 24.72
CA TYR A 158 -20.69 -29.55 25.69
C TYR A 158 -20.98 -30.91 25.05
N GLU A 159 -21.59 -30.91 23.87
CA GLU A 159 -21.98 -32.14 23.15
C GLU A 159 -20.77 -32.94 22.63
N ASP A 160 -19.68 -32.27 22.28
CA ASP A 160 -18.48 -32.89 21.70
C ASP A 160 -17.21 -32.60 22.53
N PRO A 161 -16.80 -33.53 23.42
CA PRO A 161 -15.58 -33.38 24.22
C PRO A 161 -14.29 -33.30 23.39
N ALA A 162 -14.24 -33.88 22.20
CA ALA A 162 -13.07 -33.79 21.32
C ALA A 162 -12.97 -32.38 20.73
N LEU A 163 -14.11 -31.81 20.33
CA LEU A 163 -14.20 -30.42 19.89
C LEU A 163 -13.83 -29.45 21.00
N LEU A 164 -14.31 -29.64 22.24
CA LEU A 164 -13.91 -28.84 23.40
C LEU A 164 -12.40 -28.92 23.65
N LYS A 165 -11.81 -30.11 23.59
CA LYS A 165 -10.37 -30.28 23.76
C LYS A 165 -9.56 -29.56 22.68
N ALA A 166 -10.00 -29.63 21.42
CA ALA A 166 -9.37 -28.90 20.32
C ALA A 166 -9.51 -27.38 20.50
N PHE A 167 -10.69 -26.90 20.89
CA PHE A 167 -10.96 -25.51 21.17
C PHE A 167 -10.13 -24.96 22.35
N ALA A 168 -10.04 -25.73 23.44
CA ALA A 168 -9.24 -25.40 24.61
C ALA A 168 -7.74 -25.28 24.29
N ALA A 169 -7.24 -26.04 23.30
CA ALA A 169 -5.85 -25.94 22.85
C ALA A 169 -5.52 -24.55 22.29
N TYR A 170 -6.40 -23.95 21.47
CA TYR A 170 -6.20 -22.60 20.93
C TYR A 170 -6.14 -21.53 22.03
N THR A 171 -7.04 -21.63 23.02
CA THR A 171 -7.07 -20.67 24.14
C THR A 171 -5.86 -20.83 25.06
N ARG A 172 -5.41 -22.08 25.29
CA ARG A 172 -4.17 -22.37 26.02
C ARG A 172 -2.95 -21.81 25.31
N GLU A 173 -2.84 -21.99 24.01
CA GLU A 173 -1.74 -21.46 23.20
C GLU A 173 -1.68 -19.93 23.29
N ALA A 174 -2.82 -19.25 23.17
CA ALA A 174 -2.88 -17.79 23.10
C ALA A 174 -2.76 -17.08 24.46
N PHE A 175 -3.27 -17.69 25.54
CA PHE A 175 -3.38 -17.02 26.84
C PHE A 175 -2.84 -17.84 28.03
N GLY A 176 -2.29 -19.03 27.78
CA GLY A 176 -1.84 -19.95 28.83
C GLY A 176 -2.98 -20.52 29.68
N LYS A 177 -4.24 -20.30 29.29
CA LYS A 177 -5.44 -20.73 30.01
C LYS A 177 -6.38 -21.46 29.07
N GLU A 178 -6.93 -22.58 29.53
CA GLU A 178 -7.96 -23.30 28.79
C GLU A 178 -9.36 -22.74 29.05
N ILE A 179 -10.30 -23.18 28.23
CA ILE A 179 -11.73 -22.99 28.45
C ILE A 179 -12.35 -24.34 28.82
N SER A 180 -13.28 -24.32 29.77
CA SER A 180 -14.15 -25.43 30.13
C SER A 180 -15.62 -25.01 30.10
N VAL A 181 -16.51 -25.98 29.93
CA VAL A 181 -17.96 -25.76 30.01
C VAL A 181 -18.45 -26.17 31.39
N ASP A 182 -18.91 -25.22 32.18
CA ASP A 182 -19.62 -25.49 33.43
C ASP A 182 -21.08 -25.84 33.12
N TRP A 183 -21.37 -27.13 33.24
CA TRP A 183 -22.70 -27.71 33.06
C TRP A 183 -23.45 -27.89 34.38
N THR A 184 -22.82 -27.56 35.52
CA THR A 184 -23.37 -27.77 36.87
C THR A 184 -24.35 -26.66 37.30
N VAL A 185 -24.36 -25.54 36.57
CA VAL A 185 -25.31 -24.44 36.73
C VAL A 185 -26.63 -24.74 35.98
N PRO A 186 -27.71 -23.96 36.20
CA PRO A 186 -28.98 -24.18 35.50
C PRO A 186 -28.89 -24.16 33.96
N GLY A 187 -27.94 -23.40 33.42
CA GLY A 187 -27.59 -23.38 32.00
C GLY A 187 -26.25 -24.05 31.71
N LEU A 188 -25.55 -23.55 30.70
CA LEU A 188 -24.16 -23.86 30.38
C LEU A 188 -23.39 -22.55 30.36
N GLN A 189 -22.20 -22.55 30.95
CA GLN A 189 -21.37 -21.35 31.05
C GLN A 189 -19.92 -21.66 30.71
N LEU A 190 -19.30 -20.84 29.85
CA LEU A 190 -17.87 -20.95 29.61
C LEU A 190 -17.09 -20.39 30.81
N ARG A 191 -16.15 -21.20 31.32
CA ARG A 191 -15.24 -20.83 32.41
C ARG A 191 -13.79 -20.94 31.97
N VAL A 192 -12.96 -20.10 32.59
CA VAL A 192 -11.53 -20.05 32.28
C VAL A 192 -10.74 -20.94 33.25
N GLY A 193 -10.06 -21.93 32.69
CA GLY A 193 -9.30 -22.94 33.40
C GLY A 193 -9.96 -24.31 33.34
N ALA A 194 -9.30 -25.28 33.98
CA ALA A 194 -9.77 -26.64 34.12
C ALA A 194 -10.00 -26.95 35.60
N THR A 195 -11.01 -27.76 35.91
CA THR A 195 -11.32 -28.20 37.28
C THR A 195 -10.27 -29.17 37.82
N GLY A 196 -9.58 -29.89 36.93
CA GLY A 196 -8.69 -31.01 37.28
C GLY A 196 -9.43 -32.23 37.81
N ILE A 197 -10.77 -32.21 37.81
CA ILE A 197 -11.65 -33.27 38.26
C ILE A 197 -12.40 -33.78 37.02
N PRO A 198 -12.39 -35.10 36.74
CA PRO A 198 -13.17 -35.67 35.65
C PRO A 198 -14.67 -35.38 35.82
N ASP A 199 -15.34 -35.01 34.72
CA ASP A 199 -16.78 -34.82 34.73
C ASP A 199 -17.51 -36.14 35.01
N MET A 200 -18.51 -36.07 35.90
CA MET A 200 -19.36 -37.20 36.29
C MET A 200 -20.80 -36.73 36.47
N ALA A 201 -21.77 -37.47 35.93
CA ALA A 201 -23.20 -37.21 36.08
C ALA A 201 -23.86 -38.23 37.04
N PRO A 202 -24.59 -37.79 38.09
CA PRO A 202 -24.80 -36.41 38.52
C PRO A 202 -23.51 -35.78 39.11
N PRO A 203 -23.39 -34.43 39.11
CA PRO A 203 -22.17 -33.77 39.57
C PRO A 203 -22.00 -33.89 41.09
N THR A 204 -20.78 -34.17 41.53
CA THR A 204 -20.45 -34.19 42.97
C THR A 204 -20.33 -32.78 43.53
N PRO A 205 -20.58 -32.55 44.83
CA PRO A 205 -20.37 -31.25 45.47
C PRO A 205 -18.96 -30.68 45.24
N GLU A 206 -17.95 -31.54 45.20
CA GLU A 206 -16.56 -31.17 44.95
C GLU A 206 -16.35 -30.64 43.52
N LEU A 207 -16.95 -31.29 42.51
CA LEU A 207 -16.90 -30.84 41.12
C LEU A 207 -17.60 -29.49 40.93
N VAL A 208 -18.78 -29.32 41.54
CA VAL A 208 -19.52 -28.04 41.54
C VAL A 208 -18.68 -26.94 42.18
N ALA A 209 -18.04 -27.22 43.31
CA ALA A 209 -17.16 -26.26 43.98
C ALA A 209 -15.92 -25.92 43.13
N ALA A 210 -15.36 -26.90 42.41
CA ALA A 210 -14.23 -26.68 41.52
C ALA A 210 -14.59 -25.74 40.35
N TYR A 211 -15.72 -25.97 39.67
CA TYR A 211 -16.20 -25.07 38.61
C TYR A 211 -16.47 -23.65 39.14
N ARG A 212 -17.11 -23.51 40.30
CA ARG A 212 -17.41 -22.19 40.89
C ARG A 212 -16.16 -21.36 41.25
N ARG A 213 -15.00 -22.01 41.44
CA ARG A 213 -13.72 -21.32 41.66
C ARG A 213 -13.11 -20.79 40.36
N LEU A 214 -13.50 -21.32 39.21
CA LEU A 214 -13.05 -20.84 37.91
C LEU A 214 -13.84 -19.58 37.53
N PRO A 215 -13.17 -18.50 37.09
CA PRO A 215 -13.86 -17.29 36.70
C PRO A 215 -14.66 -17.51 35.39
N PRO A 216 -15.91 -17.01 35.29
CA PRO A 216 -16.68 -17.04 34.05
C PRO A 216 -16.00 -16.22 32.94
N LEU A 217 -16.16 -16.64 31.69
CA LEU A 217 -15.62 -15.93 30.53
C LEU A 217 -16.10 -14.47 30.44
N VAL A 218 -17.37 -14.22 30.78
CA VAL A 218 -17.97 -12.87 30.80
C VAL A 218 -17.24 -11.89 31.72
N THR A 219 -16.53 -12.38 32.74
CA THR A 219 -15.78 -11.55 33.69
C THR A 219 -14.35 -11.25 33.25
N GLN A 220 -13.90 -11.81 32.12
CA GLN A 220 -12.55 -11.61 31.61
C GLN A 220 -12.40 -10.31 30.83
N GLY A 221 -11.14 -9.89 30.60
CA GLY A 221 -10.83 -8.74 29.77
C GLY A 221 -11.32 -8.90 28.33
N GLU A 222 -11.61 -7.78 27.68
CA GLU A 222 -12.23 -7.71 26.35
C GLU A 222 -11.43 -8.48 25.28
N GLY A 223 -10.09 -8.41 25.32
CA GLY A 223 -9.25 -9.13 24.36
C GLY A 223 -9.41 -10.65 24.43
N PHE A 224 -9.45 -11.23 25.63
CA PHE A 224 -9.66 -12.68 25.77
C PHE A 224 -11.06 -13.09 25.31
N ARG A 225 -12.09 -12.30 25.65
CA ARG A 225 -13.46 -12.52 25.22
C ARG A 225 -13.58 -12.43 23.69
N ALA A 226 -13.04 -11.38 23.08
CA ALA A 226 -13.05 -11.18 21.63
C ALA A 226 -12.37 -12.34 20.89
N PHE A 227 -11.21 -12.80 21.38
CA PHE A 227 -10.51 -13.96 20.81
C PHE A 227 -11.37 -15.23 20.85
N VAL A 228 -11.94 -15.55 22.01
CA VAL A 228 -12.79 -16.74 22.19
C VAL A 228 -14.02 -16.67 21.29
N GLU A 229 -14.70 -15.52 21.23
CA GLU A 229 -15.89 -15.33 20.39
C GLU A 229 -15.60 -15.50 18.89
N ILE A 230 -14.43 -15.07 18.41
CA ILE A 230 -14.02 -15.31 17.03
C ILE A 230 -13.91 -16.80 16.76
N LEU A 231 -13.23 -17.55 17.63
CA LEU A 231 -13.03 -18.99 17.48
C LEU A 231 -14.35 -19.77 17.61
N LEU A 232 -15.26 -19.38 18.50
CA LEU A 232 -16.56 -20.05 18.66
C LEU A 232 -17.35 -20.08 17.34
N ASN A 233 -17.20 -19.02 16.55
CA ASN A 233 -17.91 -18.83 15.29
C ASN A 233 -17.09 -19.22 14.04
N THR A 234 -15.83 -19.65 14.19
CA THR A 234 -15.00 -20.12 13.07
C THR A 234 -14.53 -21.57 13.17
N VAL A 235 -14.53 -22.17 14.37
CA VAL A 235 -14.00 -23.52 14.60
C VAL A 235 -15.09 -24.59 14.72
N LEU A 236 -16.21 -24.29 15.39
CA LEU A 236 -17.11 -25.34 15.89
C LEU A 236 -17.99 -25.98 14.80
N ARG A 237 -18.61 -25.15 13.97
CA ARG A 237 -19.45 -25.56 12.82
C ARG A 237 -19.32 -24.47 11.75
N PRO A 238 -18.15 -24.37 11.07
CA PRO A 238 -17.90 -23.25 10.17
C PRO A 238 -18.87 -23.28 8.98
N THR A 239 -19.49 -22.14 8.71
CA THR A 239 -20.24 -21.96 7.47
C THR A 239 -19.28 -21.92 6.27
N PRO A 240 -19.74 -22.23 5.04
CA PRO A 240 -18.93 -22.15 3.83
C PRO A 240 -18.29 -20.79 3.61
N VAL A 241 -18.99 -19.70 3.96
CA VAL A 241 -18.46 -18.34 3.92
C VAL A 241 -18.45 -17.71 5.31
N ILE A 242 -17.32 -17.12 5.71
CA ILE A 242 -17.18 -16.38 6.96
C ILE A 242 -16.72 -14.96 6.66
N VAL A 243 -17.39 -13.97 7.23
CA VAL A 243 -17.05 -12.55 7.16
C VAL A 243 -16.61 -12.08 8.55
N ILE A 244 -15.44 -11.46 8.66
CA ILE A 244 -14.90 -10.97 9.94
C ILE A 244 -14.42 -9.53 9.77
N ASP A 245 -15.00 -8.62 10.54
CA ASP A 245 -14.62 -7.21 10.57
C ASP A 245 -13.65 -6.94 11.72
N GLU A 246 -12.46 -6.42 11.47
CA GLU A 246 -11.44 -6.03 12.46
C GLU A 246 -11.18 -7.11 13.54
N PRO A 247 -10.75 -8.35 13.18
CA PRO A 247 -10.52 -9.44 14.13
C PRO A 247 -9.52 -9.12 15.25
N GLU A 248 -8.59 -8.20 14.99
CA GLU A 248 -7.61 -7.70 15.94
C GLU A 248 -8.19 -6.80 17.04
N ALA A 249 -9.43 -6.32 16.89
CA ALA A 249 -9.99 -5.37 17.83
C ALA A 249 -9.95 -5.98 19.25
N PHE A 250 -9.49 -5.19 20.22
CA PHE A 250 -9.26 -5.58 21.62
C PHE A 250 -8.06 -6.51 21.87
N LEU A 251 -7.31 -6.93 20.85
CA LEU A 251 -6.14 -7.80 20.99
C LEU A 251 -4.83 -7.02 21.00
N HIS A 252 -3.88 -7.45 21.83
CA HIS A 252 -2.51 -6.95 21.73
C HIS A 252 -1.81 -7.51 20.47
N PRO A 253 -0.79 -6.83 19.92
CA PRO A 253 -0.11 -7.23 18.69
C PRO A 253 0.27 -8.73 18.59
N PRO A 254 0.85 -9.38 19.63
CA PRO A 254 1.19 -10.80 19.55
C PRO A 254 -0.05 -11.71 19.41
N GLN A 255 -1.16 -11.33 20.04
CA GLN A 255 -2.43 -12.08 20.00
C GLN A 255 -3.12 -11.93 18.65
N ALA A 256 -3.14 -10.72 18.08
CA ALA A 256 -3.67 -10.47 16.74
C ALA A 256 -2.90 -11.30 15.69
N ARG A 257 -1.57 -11.34 15.80
CA ARG A 257 -0.71 -12.16 14.95
C ARG A 257 -0.97 -13.65 15.11
N LEU A 258 -1.11 -14.13 16.34
CA LEU A 258 -1.45 -15.53 16.58
C LEU A 258 -2.83 -15.88 15.99
N LEU A 259 -3.83 -15.01 16.19
CA LEU A 259 -5.17 -15.21 15.63
C LEU A 259 -5.13 -15.29 14.10
N GLY A 260 -4.40 -14.38 13.43
CA GLY A 260 -4.22 -14.42 11.98
C GLY A 260 -3.62 -15.74 11.50
N ARG A 261 -2.61 -16.25 12.23
CA ARG A 261 -2.01 -17.56 11.93
C ARG A 261 -3.02 -18.71 12.10
N ILE A 262 -3.74 -18.73 13.22
CA ILE A 262 -4.76 -19.76 13.50
C ILE A 262 -5.80 -19.77 12.38
N LEU A 263 -6.40 -18.62 12.03
CA LEU A 263 -7.43 -18.55 10.99
C LEU A 263 -6.91 -18.97 9.61
N ALA A 264 -5.67 -18.63 9.27
CA ALA A 264 -5.05 -19.06 8.01
C ALA A 264 -4.82 -20.58 7.95
N GLN A 265 -4.60 -21.22 9.10
CA GLN A 265 -4.33 -22.67 9.23
C GLN A 265 -5.58 -23.51 9.54
N LEU A 266 -6.73 -22.89 9.79
CA LEU A 266 -7.94 -23.65 10.10
C LEU A 266 -8.24 -24.66 8.98
N PRO A 267 -8.48 -25.94 9.30
CA PRO A 267 -8.79 -26.95 8.31
C PRO A 267 -10.21 -26.76 7.74
N GLY A 268 -10.44 -27.31 6.55
CA GLY A 268 -11.79 -27.36 5.93
C GLY A 268 -11.95 -26.45 4.71
N GLN A 269 -13.14 -26.53 4.10
CA GLN A 269 -13.53 -25.79 2.90
C GLN A 269 -14.35 -24.55 3.29
N THR A 270 -13.66 -23.50 3.72
CA THR A 270 -14.29 -22.24 4.11
C THR A 270 -13.62 -21.07 3.40
N GLN A 271 -14.42 -20.23 2.76
CA GLN A 271 -14.01 -18.94 2.21
C GLN A 271 -14.13 -17.86 3.29
N MET A 272 -13.04 -17.12 3.54
CA MET A 272 -13.02 -16.07 4.55
C MET A 272 -12.84 -14.69 3.92
N PHE A 273 -13.67 -13.74 4.32
CA PHE A 273 -13.54 -12.32 3.99
C PHE A 273 -13.25 -11.54 5.26
N VAL A 274 -12.06 -10.97 5.35
CA VAL A 274 -11.61 -10.29 6.56
C VAL A 274 -11.24 -8.86 6.23
N ALA A 275 -11.78 -7.90 6.97
CA ALA A 275 -11.29 -6.53 6.95
C ALA A 275 -10.41 -6.29 8.17
N THR A 276 -9.26 -5.66 7.98
CA THR A 276 -8.28 -5.45 9.05
C THR A 276 -7.50 -4.16 8.85
N HIS A 277 -7.11 -3.51 9.94
CA HIS A 277 -6.12 -2.43 10.02
C HIS A 277 -4.80 -2.87 10.69
N SER A 278 -4.68 -4.15 11.06
CA SER A 278 -3.54 -4.68 11.81
C SER A 278 -2.48 -5.31 10.91
N ALA A 279 -1.30 -4.70 10.95
CA ALA A 279 -0.09 -5.29 10.36
C ALA A 279 0.28 -6.62 11.02
N ASP A 280 0.03 -6.76 12.33
CA ASP A 280 0.33 -7.97 13.07
C ASP A 280 -0.58 -9.14 12.67
N PHE A 281 -1.89 -8.89 12.53
CA PHE A 281 -2.83 -9.89 12.02
C PHE A 281 -2.43 -10.35 10.61
N LEU A 282 -2.18 -9.40 9.71
CA LEU A 282 -1.73 -9.70 8.34
C LEU A 282 -0.42 -10.49 8.32
N ALA A 283 0.56 -10.12 9.15
CA ALA A 283 1.81 -10.87 9.30
C ALA A 283 1.55 -12.30 9.80
N GLY A 284 0.63 -12.48 10.74
CA GLY A 284 0.19 -13.79 11.21
C GLY A 284 -0.35 -14.67 10.11
N VAL A 285 -1.24 -14.12 9.27
CA VAL A 285 -1.83 -14.83 8.12
C VAL A 285 -0.74 -15.25 7.12
N LEU A 286 0.19 -14.35 6.80
CA LEU A 286 1.25 -14.60 5.80
C LEU A 286 2.40 -15.47 6.30
N GLU A 287 2.49 -15.72 7.61
CA GLU A 287 3.50 -16.59 8.23
C GLU A 287 3.09 -18.05 8.35
N ALA A 288 1.81 -18.37 8.14
CA ALA A 288 1.31 -19.73 8.25
C ALA A 288 1.95 -20.65 7.19
N GLU A 289 2.69 -21.68 7.63
CA GLU A 289 3.41 -22.62 6.76
C GLU A 289 2.48 -23.54 5.93
N GLN A 290 1.24 -23.73 6.38
CA GLN A 290 0.17 -24.50 5.71
C GLN A 290 -1.08 -23.62 5.54
N ALA A 291 -0.87 -22.38 5.10
CA ALA A 291 -1.96 -21.43 4.92
C ALA A 291 -2.90 -21.84 3.79
N ARG A 292 -4.20 -21.60 4.00
CA ARG A 292 -5.17 -21.47 2.90
C ARG A 292 -4.72 -20.38 1.90
N PRO A 293 -5.12 -20.45 0.61
CA PRO A 293 -4.77 -19.42 -0.37
C PRO A 293 -5.21 -18.01 0.09
N VAL A 294 -4.35 -17.01 -0.08
CA VAL A 294 -4.61 -15.63 0.37
C VAL A 294 -4.70 -14.68 -0.82
N SER A 295 -5.71 -13.81 -0.80
CA SER A 295 -5.83 -12.64 -1.68
C SER A 295 -5.86 -11.39 -0.82
N ILE A 296 -5.14 -10.34 -1.23
CA ILE A 296 -5.06 -9.09 -0.48
C ILE A 296 -5.55 -7.97 -1.38
N VAL A 297 -6.52 -7.19 -0.89
CA VAL A 297 -7.11 -6.05 -1.59
C VAL A 297 -6.87 -4.80 -0.74
N ARG A 298 -6.08 -3.86 -1.27
CA ARG A 298 -5.93 -2.52 -0.69
C ARG A 298 -7.06 -1.63 -1.18
N LEU A 299 -7.79 -1.06 -0.23
CA LEU A 299 -8.86 -0.09 -0.45
C LEU A 299 -8.30 1.33 -0.28
N ASP A 300 -8.58 2.20 -1.24
CA ASP A 300 -8.24 3.61 -1.19
C ASP A 300 -9.47 4.47 -1.50
N ARG A 301 -9.67 5.51 -0.69
CA ARG A 301 -10.71 6.53 -0.90
C ARG A 301 -10.21 7.94 -0.57
N SER A 302 -8.90 8.13 -0.55
CA SER A 302 -8.27 9.41 -0.22
C SER A 302 -8.64 10.53 -1.20
N SER A 303 -8.93 10.19 -2.46
CA SER A 303 -9.43 11.12 -3.49
C SER A 303 -10.95 11.35 -3.45
N GLY A 304 -11.67 10.71 -2.52
CA GLY A 304 -13.13 10.75 -2.44
C GLY A 304 -13.84 9.65 -3.26
N THR A 305 -13.18 9.08 -4.28
CA THR A 305 -13.66 7.95 -5.07
C THR A 305 -13.09 6.63 -4.56
N SER A 306 -13.92 5.58 -4.48
CA SER A 306 -13.48 4.24 -4.09
C SER A 306 -12.60 3.61 -5.17
N ALA A 307 -11.38 3.21 -4.82
CA ALA A 307 -10.46 2.48 -5.67
C ALA A 307 -9.95 1.23 -4.94
N ALA A 308 -10.02 0.07 -5.61
CA ALA A 308 -9.56 -1.21 -5.07
C ALA A 308 -8.34 -1.68 -5.86
N ARG A 309 -7.30 -2.15 -5.16
CA ARG A 309 -6.09 -2.69 -5.78
C ARG A 309 -5.80 -4.08 -5.23
N LEU A 310 -5.72 -5.06 -6.12
CA LEU A 310 -5.23 -6.39 -5.76
C LEU A 310 -3.72 -6.31 -5.59
N LEU A 311 -3.23 -6.77 -4.44
CA LEU A 311 -1.81 -6.83 -4.15
C LEU A 311 -1.29 -8.23 -4.42
N ASN A 312 -0.04 -8.32 -4.88
CA ASN A 312 0.66 -9.59 -4.99
C ASN A 312 1.03 -10.08 -3.55
N PRO A 313 0.49 -11.23 -3.09
CA PRO A 313 0.81 -11.75 -1.76
C PRO A 313 2.30 -11.95 -1.51
N ASP A 314 3.07 -12.36 -2.53
CA ASP A 314 4.52 -12.57 -2.40
C ASP A 314 5.27 -11.25 -2.22
N ALA A 315 4.81 -10.17 -2.86
CA ALA A 315 5.39 -8.84 -2.68
C ALA A 315 5.13 -8.31 -1.27
N VAL A 316 3.90 -8.50 -0.75
CA VAL A 316 3.53 -8.12 0.62
C VAL A 316 4.30 -8.97 1.63
N GLN A 317 4.40 -10.28 1.41
CA GLN A 317 5.17 -11.17 2.27
C GLN A 317 6.66 -10.84 2.25
N GLY A 318 7.22 -10.50 1.09
CA GLY A 318 8.59 -10.02 0.95
C GLY A 318 8.86 -8.74 1.75
N LEU A 319 7.91 -7.80 1.73
CA LEU A 319 7.96 -6.60 2.57
C LEU A 319 8.01 -6.97 4.07
N LEU A 320 7.08 -7.82 4.52
CA LEU A 320 6.97 -8.23 5.94
C LEU A 320 8.12 -9.13 6.42
N ARG A 321 8.77 -9.88 5.53
CA ARG A 321 9.91 -10.76 5.87
C ARG A 321 11.25 -10.04 5.89
N THR A 322 11.36 -8.88 5.25
CA THR A 322 12.62 -8.13 5.23
C THR A 322 12.99 -7.71 6.66
N PRO A 323 14.11 -8.17 7.25
CA PRO A 323 14.37 -8.02 8.70
C PRO A 323 14.27 -6.58 9.23
N LEU A 324 14.81 -5.61 8.49
CA LEU A 324 14.73 -4.19 8.87
C LEU A 324 13.29 -3.63 8.77
N LEU A 325 12.48 -4.16 7.86
CA LEU A 325 11.08 -3.75 7.68
C LEU A 325 10.14 -4.47 8.66
N ARG A 326 10.49 -5.69 9.06
CA ARG A 326 9.74 -6.53 9.99
C ARG A 326 9.74 -6.01 11.42
N TYR A 327 10.89 -5.50 11.86
CA TYR A 327 11.08 -4.99 13.23
C TYR A 327 10.98 -3.46 13.33
N SER A 328 10.51 -2.80 12.27
CA SER A 328 10.18 -1.38 12.27
C SER A 328 8.69 -1.19 12.02
N ASN A 329 8.20 0.05 12.14
CA ASN A 329 6.82 0.42 11.83
C ASN A 329 6.52 0.39 10.30
N LEU A 330 7.42 -0.16 9.47
CA LEU A 330 7.27 -0.18 8.02
C LEU A 330 6.10 -1.05 7.54
N SER A 331 5.81 -2.14 8.23
CA SER A 331 4.62 -2.96 7.96
C SER A 331 3.31 -2.19 8.19
N SER A 332 3.32 -1.20 9.11
CA SER A 332 2.16 -0.34 9.36
C SER A 332 1.84 0.54 8.14
N GLY A 333 2.83 0.87 7.29
CA GLY A 333 2.65 1.69 6.09
C GLY A 333 1.58 1.19 5.11
N LEU A 334 1.26 -0.11 5.13
CA LEU A 334 0.14 -0.70 4.37
C LEU A 334 -1.23 -0.11 4.74
N PHE A 335 -1.33 0.47 5.93
CA PHE A 335 -2.56 1.04 6.52
C PHE A 335 -2.49 2.57 6.63
N TYR A 336 -1.51 3.21 5.99
CA TYR A 336 -1.42 4.67 5.87
C TYR A 336 -1.81 5.11 4.46
N ASP A 337 -2.28 6.35 4.36
CA ASP A 337 -2.56 6.96 3.06
C ASP A 337 -1.25 7.07 2.26
N ARG A 338 -0.17 7.45 2.95
CA ARG A 338 1.12 7.82 2.35
C ARG A 338 2.28 7.47 3.28
N VAL A 339 3.44 7.21 2.68
CA VAL A 339 4.71 7.01 3.38
C VAL A 339 5.76 7.99 2.87
N VAL A 340 6.55 8.55 3.79
CA VAL A 340 7.78 9.28 3.48
C VAL A 340 8.95 8.54 4.09
N LEU A 341 9.91 8.15 3.26
CA LEU A 341 11.14 7.49 3.71
C LEU A 341 12.24 8.51 3.93
N CYS A 342 12.96 8.41 5.04
CA CYS A 342 14.16 9.20 5.32
C CYS A 342 15.36 8.30 5.62
N GLU A 343 16.56 8.88 5.65
CA GLU A 343 17.78 8.12 5.90
C GLU A 343 17.89 7.62 7.34
N ALA A 344 17.67 8.51 8.32
CA ALA A 344 17.77 8.18 9.74
C ALA A 344 16.55 8.63 10.54
N ALA A 345 16.46 8.15 11.78
CA ALA A 345 15.33 8.41 12.67
C ALA A 345 15.17 9.91 13.01
N GLY A 346 16.29 10.63 13.16
CA GLY A 346 16.27 12.08 13.42
C GLY A 346 15.68 12.89 12.26
N ASP A 347 15.94 12.48 11.02
CA ASP A 347 15.34 13.08 9.83
C ASP A 347 13.83 12.87 9.83
N CYS A 348 13.36 11.64 10.10
CA CYS A 348 11.94 11.32 10.19
C CYS A 348 11.23 12.22 11.21
N GLN A 349 11.81 12.38 12.41
CA GLN A 349 11.22 13.19 13.47
C GLN A 349 11.11 14.66 13.05
N PHE A 350 12.17 15.23 12.50
CA PHE A 350 12.18 16.62 12.05
C PHE A 350 11.19 16.84 10.90
N TYR A 351 11.21 16.00 9.87
CA TYR A 351 10.32 16.16 8.72
C TYR A 351 8.86 15.88 9.06
N ALA A 352 8.56 14.94 9.95
CA ALA A 352 7.20 14.76 10.46
C ALA A 352 6.70 16.04 11.15
N ALA A 353 7.51 16.63 12.03
CA ALA A 353 7.17 17.87 12.72
C ALA A 353 7.06 19.08 11.76
N ALA A 354 7.93 19.15 10.74
CA ALA A 354 7.84 20.15 9.68
C ALA A 354 6.57 19.97 8.85
N PHE A 355 6.18 18.74 8.52
CA PHE A 355 4.93 18.48 7.81
C PHE A 355 3.73 18.95 8.63
N ASP A 356 3.67 18.62 9.92
CA ASP A 356 2.57 19.02 10.79
C ASP A 356 2.40 20.54 10.91
N THR A 357 3.50 21.29 10.88
CA THR A 357 3.53 22.75 11.04
C THR A 357 3.33 23.50 9.72
N THR A 358 3.60 22.87 8.58
CA THR A 358 3.49 23.46 7.24
C THR A 358 2.18 23.15 6.52
N LYS A 359 1.25 22.43 7.18
CA LYS A 359 -0.08 22.16 6.62
C LYS A 359 -0.92 23.43 6.50
N ASP A 360 -1.77 23.48 5.47
CA ASP A 360 -2.71 24.58 5.28
C ASP A 360 -3.72 24.65 6.44
N ALA A 361 -4.08 25.87 6.85
CA ALA A 361 -5.07 26.08 7.90
C ALA A 361 -6.44 25.52 7.46
N GLY A 362 -6.91 24.48 8.15
CA GLY A 362 -8.17 23.80 7.85
C GLY A 362 -8.05 22.56 6.95
N ALA A 363 -6.84 22.20 6.51
CA ALA A 363 -6.62 20.90 5.85
C ALA A 363 -6.95 19.74 6.80
N ALA A 364 -7.50 18.66 6.24
CA ALA A 364 -7.70 17.41 6.98
C ALA A 364 -6.36 16.88 7.51
N HIS A 365 -6.40 16.08 8.58
CA HIS A 365 -5.20 15.44 9.08
C HIS A 365 -4.64 14.48 8.03
N ASP A 366 -3.41 14.72 7.59
CA ASP A 366 -2.73 13.84 6.65
C ASP A 366 -2.22 12.60 7.37
N ASN A 367 -2.75 11.43 7.01
CA ASN A 367 -2.27 10.16 7.54
C ASN A 367 -0.99 9.72 6.81
N THR A 368 0.09 10.48 7.02
CA THR A 368 1.42 10.25 6.43
C THR A 368 2.36 9.64 7.45
N LEU A 369 2.95 8.49 7.12
CA LEU A 369 3.91 7.81 7.99
C LEU A 369 5.34 8.11 7.56
N PHE A 370 6.18 8.59 8.49
CA PHE A 370 7.61 8.80 8.28
C PHE A 370 8.41 7.59 8.78
N LEU A 371 9.28 7.03 7.93
CA LEU A 371 10.02 5.81 8.23
C LEU A 371 11.46 5.91 7.77
N HIS A 372 12.40 5.46 8.61
CA HIS A 372 13.80 5.47 8.23
C HIS A 372 14.23 4.11 7.67
N THR A 373 15.14 4.12 6.70
CA THR A 373 15.76 2.89 6.18
C THR A 373 17.13 2.59 6.77
N SER A 374 17.54 3.35 7.80
CA SER A 374 18.84 3.23 8.47
C SER A 374 20.01 3.38 7.50
N GLY A 375 19.93 4.39 6.63
CA GLY A 375 20.93 4.75 5.64
C GLY A 375 20.39 4.84 4.21
N LYS A 376 21.25 5.29 3.30
CA LYS A 376 20.92 5.64 1.90
C LYS A 376 20.68 4.46 0.99
N ALA A 377 21.43 3.37 1.20
CA ALA A 377 21.45 2.23 0.28
C ALA A 377 20.06 1.57 0.12
N PRO A 378 19.26 1.36 1.18
CA PRO A 378 17.96 0.70 1.06
C PRO A 378 16.80 1.63 0.67
N LEU A 379 17.00 2.96 0.58
CA LEU A 379 15.90 3.92 0.35
C LEU A 379 15.11 3.61 -0.92
N ALA A 380 15.80 3.51 -2.06
CA ALA A 380 15.15 3.30 -3.35
C ALA A 380 14.46 1.93 -3.45
N ASP A 381 15.11 0.86 -2.95
CA ASP A 381 14.51 -0.48 -2.92
C ASP A 381 13.26 -0.53 -2.04
N THR A 382 13.32 0.09 -0.85
CA THR A 382 12.19 0.14 0.08
C THR A 382 11.03 0.93 -0.52
N ALA A 383 11.32 2.09 -1.14
CA ALA A 383 10.32 2.90 -1.83
C ALA A 383 9.64 2.11 -2.95
N ARG A 384 10.40 1.41 -3.78
CA ARG A 384 9.87 0.54 -4.84
C ARG A 384 8.94 -0.52 -4.27
N ARG A 385 9.35 -1.25 -3.21
CA ARG A 385 8.53 -2.32 -2.61
C ARG A 385 7.20 -1.79 -2.06
N LEU A 386 7.23 -0.64 -1.37
CA LEU A 386 6.01 -0.01 -0.85
C LEU A 386 5.07 0.44 -1.99
N ARG A 387 5.63 1.01 -3.06
CA ARG A 387 4.86 1.40 -4.26
C ARG A 387 4.25 0.19 -4.98
N GLN A 388 4.95 -0.93 -5.06
CA GLN A 388 4.41 -2.20 -5.59
C GLN A 388 3.24 -2.72 -4.76
N CYS A 389 3.24 -2.47 -3.45
CA CYS A 389 2.09 -2.72 -2.57
C CYS A 389 0.99 -1.65 -2.67
N GLY A 390 1.09 -0.73 -3.62
CA GLY A 390 0.12 0.33 -3.86
C GLY A 390 0.14 1.47 -2.85
N ILE A 391 1.24 1.64 -2.11
CA ILE A 391 1.39 2.71 -1.11
C ILE A 391 2.08 3.93 -1.77
N PRO A 392 1.41 5.10 -1.84
CA PRO A 392 2.04 6.37 -2.18
C PRO A 392 3.28 6.62 -1.32
N THR A 393 4.46 6.61 -1.95
CA THR A 393 5.73 6.69 -1.20
C THR A 393 6.66 7.75 -1.78
N ALA A 394 7.10 8.68 -0.96
CA ALA A 394 8.16 9.64 -1.26
C ALA A 394 9.42 9.30 -0.46
N VAL A 395 10.57 9.76 -0.93
CA VAL A 395 11.88 9.60 -0.30
C VAL A 395 12.48 10.97 -0.08
N ILE A 396 13.03 11.23 1.10
CA ILE A 396 13.87 12.40 1.39
C ILE A 396 15.31 11.91 1.58
N ALA A 397 16.25 12.53 0.86
CA ALA A 397 17.67 12.18 0.93
C ALA A 397 18.56 13.44 0.95
N ASP A 398 19.71 13.35 1.62
CA ASP A 398 20.72 14.40 1.62
C ASP A 398 21.27 14.67 0.19
N PHE A 399 21.84 15.84 -0.03
CA PHE A 399 22.35 16.30 -1.33
C PHE A 399 23.46 15.42 -1.91
N ASP A 400 24.26 14.78 -1.08
CA ASP A 400 25.29 13.81 -1.50
C ASP A 400 24.70 12.49 -2.03
N TYR A 401 23.37 12.30 -2.01
CA TYR A 401 22.69 11.22 -2.74
C TYR A 401 22.88 11.33 -4.26
N LEU A 402 23.09 12.54 -4.79
CA LEU A 402 23.35 12.79 -6.22
C LEU A 402 24.66 12.17 -6.72
N ARG A 403 25.61 11.88 -5.82
CA ARG A 403 26.93 11.35 -6.16
C ARG A 403 26.85 9.97 -6.83
N ASP A 404 26.28 9.02 -6.10
CA ASP A 404 26.27 7.59 -6.46
C ASP A 404 24.85 6.98 -6.42
N GLY A 405 23.88 7.68 -5.81
CA GLY A 405 22.54 7.17 -5.53
C GLY A 405 21.51 7.46 -6.61
N LEU A 406 21.57 8.64 -7.25
CA LEU A 406 20.50 9.10 -8.15
C LEU A 406 20.25 8.16 -9.34
N ALA A 407 21.28 7.82 -10.13
CA ALA A 407 21.09 6.95 -11.29
C ALA A 407 20.51 5.58 -10.90
N ARG A 408 21.03 4.97 -9.81
CA ARG A 408 20.52 3.69 -9.29
C ARG A 408 19.09 3.80 -8.79
N ALA A 409 18.76 4.90 -8.10
CA ALA A 409 17.43 5.14 -7.57
C ALA A 409 16.42 5.39 -8.68
N VAL A 410 16.74 6.23 -9.66
CA VAL A 410 15.86 6.51 -10.81
C VAL A 410 15.62 5.23 -11.62
N THR A 411 16.65 4.43 -11.90
CA THR A 411 16.46 3.11 -12.53
C THR A 411 15.60 2.16 -11.67
N SER A 412 15.81 2.16 -10.35
CA SER A 412 15.02 1.32 -9.43
C SER A 412 13.57 1.79 -9.26
N LEU A 413 13.26 3.04 -9.64
CA LEU A 413 11.95 3.65 -9.59
C LEU A 413 11.31 3.75 -10.98
N ASP A 414 11.77 2.92 -11.94
CA ASP A 414 11.30 2.82 -13.32
C ASP A 414 11.45 4.10 -14.17
N GLY A 415 12.44 4.94 -13.86
CA GLY A 415 12.75 6.17 -14.60
C GLY A 415 13.79 5.99 -15.71
N VAL A 416 13.66 6.80 -16.77
CA VAL A 416 14.65 6.91 -17.86
C VAL A 416 15.77 7.85 -17.41
N THR A 417 17.02 7.38 -17.39
CA THR A 417 18.17 8.18 -16.91
C THR A 417 18.96 8.86 -18.02
N GLU A 418 18.74 8.51 -19.28
CA GLU A 418 19.58 8.95 -20.42
C GLU A 418 19.66 10.48 -20.56
N HIS A 419 18.58 11.19 -20.24
CA HIS A 419 18.54 12.66 -20.30
C HIS A 419 19.26 13.34 -19.12
N LEU A 420 19.63 12.61 -18.07
CA LEU A 420 20.28 13.12 -16.86
C LEU A 420 21.80 12.98 -16.88
N ASP A 421 22.37 12.25 -17.83
CA ASP A 421 23.80 11.90 -17.86
C ASP A 421 24.70 13.13 -18.02
N SER A 422 24.30 14.09 -18.86
CA SER A 422 25.04 15.35 -19.07
C SER A 422 25.08 16.19 -17.79
N ASP A 423 23.95 16.31 -17.10
CA ASP A 423 23.82 17.06 -15.85
C ASP A 423 24.58 16.38 -14.70
N LEU A 424 24.47 15.05 -14.58
CA LEU A 424 25.24 14.26 -13.61
C LEU A 424 26.74 14.40 -13.85
N LYS A 425 27.17 14.38 -15.11
CA LYS A 425 28.57 14.58 -15.49
C LYS A 425 29.05 15.98 -15.09
N CYS A 426 28.29 17.02 -15.44
CA CYS A 426 28.58 18.41 -15.07
C CYS A 426 28.78 18.56 -13.55
N LEU A 427 27.85 18.00 -12.75
CA LEU A 427 27.92 18.07 -11.29
C LEU A 427 29.10 17.28 -10.73
N ARG A 428 29.39 16.09 -11.27
CA ARG A 428 30.54 15.26 -10.86
C ARG A 428 31.86 15.93 -11.17
N GLU A 429 32.01 16.56 -12.32
CA GLU A 429 33.21 17.31 -12.71
C GLU A 429 33.42 18.51 -11.78
N HIS A 430 32.35 19.24 -11.45
CA HIS A 430 32.41 20.31 -10.46
C HIS A 430 32.80 19.80 -9.06
N ALA A 431 32.20 18.71 -8.61
CA ALA A 431 32.42 18.13 -7.28
C ALA A 431 33.78 17.43 -7.12
N ALA A 432 34.33 16.89 -8.21
CA ALA A 432 35.71 16.41 -8.29
C ALA A 432 36.72 17.56 -8.14
N GLY A 433 36.27 18.80 -8.37
CA GLY A 433 37.09 19.98 -8.48
C GLY A 433 37.99 19.91 -9.71
N SER A 434 38.65 21.03 -10.04
CA SER A 434 39.98 20.89 -10.64
C SER A 434 40.78 20.07 -9.64
N ARG A 435 41.16 18.84 -9.99
CA ARG A 435 42.35 18.23 -9.38
C ARG A 435 43.44 19.28 -9.58
N SER A 436 43.71 20.12 -8.58
CA SER A 436 45.10 20.52 -8.42
C SER A 436 45.77 19.17 -8.22
N GLU A 437 46.45 18.68 -9.24
CA GLU A 437 47.50 17.71 -9.01
C GLU A 437 48.40 18.42 -7.99
N THR A 438 48.15 18.17 -6.70
CA THR A 438 49.06 18.61 -5.67
C THR A 438 50.29 17.81 -6.01
N SER A 439 51.22 18.43 -6.72
CA SER A 439 52.48 17.82 -7.07
C SER A 439 53.07 17.26 -5.77
N ALA A 440 53.85 16.19 -5.83
CA ALA A 440 54.45 15.63 -4.62
C ALA A 440 55.16 16.70 -3.76
N GLY A 441 55.66 17.79 -4.38
CA GLY A 441 56.17 18.98 -3.71
C GLY A 441 55.12 19.85 -3.00
N GLY A 442 53.96 20.10 -3.62
CA GLY A 442 52.85 20.84 -2.98
C GLY A 442 52.27 20.10 -1.78
N PHE A 443 52.06 18.78 -1.90
CA PHE A 443 51.58 17.93 -0.81
C PHE A 443 52.54 17.94 0.37
N LYS A 444 53.84 17.81 0.10
CA LYS A 444 54.88 17.85 1.13
C LYS A 444 54.91 19.20 1.85
N THR A 445 54.71 20.30 1.11
CA THR A 445 54.70 21.65 1.69
C THR A 445 53.52 21.86 2.65
N GLU A 446 52.32 21.42 2.28
CA GLU A 446 51.13 21.51 3.15
C GLU A 446 51.22 20.57 4.35
N MET A 447 51.76 19.37 4.16
CA MET A 447 52.02 18.42 5.24
C MET A 447 53.00 19.01 6.26
N ASP A 448 54.13 19.57 5.80
CA ASP A 448 55.14 20.20 6.66
C ASP A 448 54.56 21.42 7.40
N ALA A 449 53.63 22.16 6.77
CA ALA A 449 52.92 23.25 7.42
C ALA A 449 51.96 22.78 8.52
N LEU A 450 51.22 21.68 8.31
CA LEU A 450 50.31 21.08 9.30
C LEU A 450 51.06 20.48 10.50
N LEU A 451 52.27 19.97 10.27
CA LEU A 451 53.14 19.40 11.31
C LEU A 451 53.98 20.46 12.04
N LYS A 452 53.93 21.73 11.60
CA LYS A 452 54.73 22.82 12.19
C LYS A 452 54.34 23.04 13.65
N GLY A 453 55.26 22.75 14.56
CA GLY A 453 55.07 22.88 16.01
C GLY A 453 54.69 21.58 16.74
N VAL A 454 54.48 20.47 16.01
CA VAL A 454 54.38 19.12 16.58
C VAL A 454 55.79 18.55 16.68
N LYS A 455 56.24 18.16 17.89
CA LYS A 455 57.56 17.53 18.05
C LYS A 455 57.49 16.08 17.58
N ALA A 456 58.61 15.55 17.10
CA ALA A 456 58.71 14.17 16.60
C ALA A 456 58.34 13.09 17.64
N SER A 457 58.39 13.43 18.92
CA SER A 457 58.04 12.56 20.05
C SER A 457 56.56 12.62 20.47
N ASP A 458 55.80 13.58 19.95
CA ASP A 458 54.46 13.87 20.45
C ASP A 458 53.40 13.12 19.63
N PRO A 459 52.33 12.60 20.26
CA PRO A 459 51.20 12.05 19.52
C PRO A 459 50.52 13.15 18.69
N LEU A 460 50.13 12.80 17.45
CA LEU A 460 49.46 13.72 16.54
C LEU A 460 48.11 14.17 17.14
N PRO A 461 47.87 15.48 17.30
CA PRO A 461 46.56 15.97 17.74
C PRO A 461 45.46 15.54 16.77
N GLU A 462 44.29 15.18 17.29
CA GLU A 462 43.14 14.69 16.51
C GLU A 462 42.77 15.64 15.35
N ARG A 463 42.89 16.95 15.59
CA ARG A 463 42.72 18.01 14.59
C ARG A 463 43.71 17.91 13.43
N VAL A 464 44.99 17.67 13.71
CA VAL A 464 46.07 17.55 12.70
C VAL A 464 45.89 16.26 11.92
N LEU A 465 45.54 15.16 12.60
CA LEU A 465 45.24 13.87 11.97
C LEU A 465 44.08 13.99 10.97
N GLY A 466 43.02 14.71 11.32
CA GLY A 466 41.87 14.97 10.45
C GLY A 466 42.23 15.76 9.19
N GLU A 467 43.05 16.82 9.32
CA GLU A 467 43.49 17.64 8.19
C GLU A 467 44.48 16.90 7.27
N LEU A 468 45.40 16.10 7.84
CA LEU A 468 46.28 15.23 7.04
C LEU A 468 45.49 14.17 6.26
N THR A 469 44.44 13.62 6.87
CA THR A 469 43.56 12.64 6.20
C THR A 469 42.79 13.28 5.04
N LYS A 470 42.35 14.54 5.18
CA LYS A 470 41.72 15.31 4.09
C LYS A 470 42.70 15.60 2.97
N LEU A 471 43.91 16.04 3.32
CA LEU A 471 44.99 16.30 2.37
C LEU A 471 45.32 15.04 1.56
N ALA A 472 45.44 13.89 2.22
CA ALA A 472 45.74 12.60 1.61
C ALA A 472 44.60 12.04 0.73
N LYS A 473 43.34 12.35 1.04
CA LYS A 473 42.18 11.90 0.27
C LYS A 473 41.93 12.71 -1.01
N GLY A 474 42.59 13.86 -1.17
CA GLY A 474 42.35 14.79 -2.27
C GLY A 474 41.03 15.58 -2.10
N GLY A 475 40.97 16.77 -2.69
CA GLY A 475 39.85 17.72 -2.57
C GLY A 475 38.55 17.23 -3.21
N ASN A 476 37.84 16.35 -2.52
CA ASN A 476 36.47 15.98 -2.84
C ASN A 476 35.53 17.06 -2.25
N ARG A 477 34.89 17.86 -3.11
CA ARG A 477 33.95 18.93 -2.71
C ARG A 477 32.56 18.43 -2.31
N TRP A 478 32.27 17.12 -2.38
CA TRP A 478 30.99 16.57 -1.93
C TRP A 478 30.73 16.83 -0.44
N GLY A 479 31.75 16.92 0.39
CA GLY A 479 31.60 17.30 1.80
C GLY A 479 31.11 18.74 1.97
N ASP A 480 31.54 19.65 1.10
CA ASP A 480 31.11 21.04 1.09
C ASP A 480 29.72 21.17 0.47
N LEU A 481 29.47 20.49 -0.66
CA LEU A 481 28.16 20.43 -1.30
C LEU A 481 27.09 19.81 -0.39
N LYS A 482 27.44 18.81 0.43
CA LYS A 482 26.53 18.28 1.44
C LYS A 482 26.11 19.35 2.47
N LYS A 483 27.01 20.27 2.79
CA LYS A 483 26.79 21.34 3.79
C LYS A 483 26.10 22.57 3.21
N SER A 484 26.26 22.84 1.93
CA SER A 484 25.75 24.04 1.27
C SER A 484 24.57 23.79 0.32
N GLY A 485 24.40 22.55 -0.14
CA GLY A 485 23.49 22.17 -1.21
C GLY A 485 23.68 23.03 -2.46
N LEU A 486 22.57 23.46 -3.05
CA LEU A 486 22.52 24.39 -4.19
C LEU A 486 23.23 25.72 -3.90
N GLY A 487 23.25 26.18 -2.65
CA GLY A 487 23.90 27.44 -2.27
C GLY A 487 25.42 27.44 -2.46
N GLY A 488 26.04 26.28 -2.68
CA GLY A 488 27.46 26.13 -3.01
C GLY A 488 27.76 26.11 -4.51
N LEU A 489 26.75 26.20 -5.38
CA LEU A 489 26.87 26.09 -6.84
C LEU A 489 26.53 27.42 -7.53
N GLN A 490 27.13 27.66 -8.70
CA GLN A 490 26.84 28.81 -9.57
C GLN A 490 26.94 28.38 -11.04
N GLY A 491 26.23 29.07 -11.95
CA GLY A 491 26.30 28.82 -13.39
C GLY A 491 25.77 27.44 -13.81
N ASP A 492 26.44 26.80 -14.76
CA ASP A 492 26.00 25.50 -15.33
C ASP A 492 25.84 24.39 -14.26
N PRO A 493 26.76 24.21 -13.29
CA PRO A 493 26.56 23.25 -12.20
C PRO A 493 25.31 23.50 -11.36
N TYR A 494 24.91 24.76 -11.15
CA TYR A 494 23.68 25.10 -10.44
C TYR A 494 22.45 24.69 -11.25
N ASN A 495 22.41 25.06 -12.54
CA ASN A 495 21.31 24.73 -13.44
C ASN A 495 21.17 23.21 -13.63
N ALA A 496 22.30 22.49 -13.74
CA ALA A 496 22.34 21.04 -13.80
C ALA A 496 21.80 20.41 -12.51
N ALA A 497 22.24 20.88 -11.33
CA ALA A 497 21.72 20.39 -10.05
C ALA A 497 20.22 20.65 -9.90
N MET A 498 19.72 21.82 -10.29
CA MET A 498 18.28 22.13 -10.28
C MET A 498 17.46 21.15 -11.13
N ARG A 499 17.93 20.85 -12.35
CA ARG A 499 17.27 19.86 -13.22
C ARG A 499 17.31 18.46 -12.63
N LEU A 500 18.44 18.06 -12.02
CA LEU A 500 18.57 16.75 -11.36
C LEU A 500 17.64 16.64 -10.14
N LEU A 501 17.53 17.68 -9.33
CA LEU A 501 16.63 17.75 -8.17
C LEU A 501 15.17 17.63 -8.61
N GLN A 502 14.79 18.35 -9.67
CA GLN A 502 13.44 18.29 -10.22
C GLN A 502 13.14 16.90 -10.76
N ALA A 503 14.02 16.35 -11.60
CA ALA A 503 13.87 15.01 -12.15
C ALA A 503 13.75 13.96 -11.04
N ALA A 504 14.57 14.05 -9.98
CA ALA A 504 14.46 13.18 -8.82
C ALA A 504 13.09 13.30 -8.13
N ALA A 505 12.63 14.54 -7.89
CA ALA A 505 11.36 14.82 -7.23
C ALA A 505 10.17 14.27 -8.03
N ASP A 506 10.26 14.26 -9.35
CA ASP A 506 9.24 13.67 -10.22
C ASP A 506 9.10 12.17 -9.96
N PHE A 507 10.19 11.44 -9.72
CA PHE A 507 10.16 10.04 -9.31
C PHE A 507 9.87 9.85 -7.81
N GLY A 508 9.56 10.92 -7.09
CA GLY A 508 9.29 10.92 -5.65
C GLY A 508 10.55 10.83 -4.79
N LEU A 509 11.71 11.18 -5.33
CA LEU A 509 12.98 11.30 -4.60
C LEU A 509 13.30 12.80 -4.39
N PHE A 510 13.05 13.28 -3.19
CA PHE A 510 13.24 14.67 -2.80
C PHE A 510 14.62 14.85 -2.16
N VAL A 511 15.57 15.29 -2.99
CA VAL A 511 16.91 15.63 -2.53
C VAL A 511 16.88 16.99 -1.83
N VAL A 512 17.45 17.07 -0.62
CA VAL A 512 17.43 18.30 0.20
C VAL A 512 18.20 19.42 -0.48
N PRO A 513 17.54 20.51 -0.95
CA PRO A 513 18.18 21.54 -1.77
C PRO A 513 19.24 22.34 -1.00
N CYS A 514 19.11 22.44 0.32
CA CYS A 514 20.07 23.12 1.19
C CYS A 514 21.21 22.21 1.68
N GLY A 515 21.32 20.97 1.21
CA GLY A 515 22.41 20.07 1.53
C GLY A 515 22.01 18.89 2.43
N GLU A 516 21.75 19.17 3.70
CA GLU A 516 21.40 18.18 4.72
C GLU A 516 20.39 18.80 5.70
N LEU A 517 19.83 17.97 6.58
CA LEU A 517 18.84 18.36 7.57
C LEU A 517 19.24 19.61 8.38
N GLU A 518 20.50 19.65 8.80
CA GLU A 518 21.06 20.70 9.66
C GLU A 518 21.11 22.07 8.99
N SER A 519 21.00 22.11 7.65
CA SER A 519 20.96 23.35 6.87
C SER A 519 19.60 24.07 6.93
N TRP A 520 18.53 23.40 7.35
CA TRP A 520 17.22 24.03 7.53
C TRP A 520 17.19 24.99 8.73
N VAL A 521 17.97 24.70 9.78
CA VAL A 521 18.03 25.50 11.02
C VAL A 521 19.47 25.93 11.29
N ARG A 522 19.94 26.93 10.54
CA ARG A 522 21.32 27.45 10.61
C ARG A 522 21.63 28.15 11.94
N GLN A 523 20.62 28.49 12.73
CA GLN A 523 20.74 29.11 14.05
C GLN A 523 21.27 28.13 15.10
N VAL A 524 21.09 26.81 14.89
CA VAL A 524 21.62 25.77 15.77
C VAL A 524 22.98 25.32 15.23
N PRO A 525 24.06 25.36 16.03
CA PRO A 525 25.39 24.97 15.59
C PRO A 525 25.45 23.54 15.04
N ARG A 526 26.13 23.37 13.90
CA ARG A 526 26.42 22.05 13.33
C ARG A 526 27.42 21.30 14.21
N GLY A 527 27.19 20.01 14.44
CA GLY A 527 28.03 19.19 15.31
C GLY A 527 27.50 17.76 15.39
N ASP A 528 27.39 17.25 16.61
CA ASP A 528 26.72 15.98 16.85
C ASP A 528 25.24 16.07 16.44
N LYS A 529 24.81 15.18 15.53
CA LYS A 529 23.44 15.15 15.01
C LYS A 529 22.38 14.97 16.10
N ALA A 530 22.68 14.18 17.13
CA ALA A 530 21.74 13.96 18.24
C ALA A 530 21.57 15.23 19.07
N LEU A 531 22.67 15.93 19.36
CA LEU A 531 22.63 17.21 20.09
C LEU A 531 21.96 18.32 19.28
N TRP A 532 22.19 18.35 17.97
CA TRP A 532 21.50 19.28 17.08
C TRP A 532 19.99 19.05 17.10
N SER A 533 19.56 17.78 16.92
CA SER A 533 18.15 17.41 16.91
C SER A 533 17.48 17.76 18.24
N GLN A 534 18.11 17.41 19.37
CA GLN A 534 17.61 17.75 20.69
C GLN A 534 17.38 19.27 20.85
N LYS A 535 18.35 20.11 20.49
CA LYS A 535 18.20 21.57 20.57
C LYS A 535 17.09 22.10 19.66
N VAL A 536 16.95 21.56 18.45
CA VAL A 536 15.88 21.96 17.53
C VAL A 536 14.49 21.71 18.12
N PHE A 537 14.32 20.60 18.84
CA PHE A 537 13.06 20.28 19.52
C PHE A 537 12.88 21.09 20.82
N ASP A 538 13.89 21.15 21.69
CA ASP A 538 13.82 21.84 22.97
C ASP A 538 13.56 23.35 22.80
N ASP A 539 14.19 23.97 21.80
CA ASP A 539 14.03 25.41 21.52
C ASP A 539 12.85 25.72 20.56
N GLY A 540 12.15 24.69 20.07
CA GLY A 540 10.97 24.82 19.21
C GLY A 540 11.27 25.34 17.79
N TRP A 541 12.46 25.10 17.25
CA TRP A 541 12.83 25.54 15.89
C TRP A 541 12.05 24.80 14.80
N TYR A 542 11.66 23.55 15.03
CA TYR A 542 10.82 22.78 14.10
C TYR A 542 9.45 23.46 13.82
N ALA A 543 8.95 24.26 14.77
CA ALA A 543 7.68 24.99 14.65
C ALA A 543 7.81 26.33 13.92
N LYS A 544 9.02 26.70 13.49
CA LYS A 544 9.30 27.95 12.76
C LYS A 544 9.93 27.64 11.39
N PRO A 545 9.25 26.89 10.51
CA PRO A 545 9.80 26.51 9.22
C PRO A 545 10.06 27.74 8.35
N THR A 546 11.22 27.78 7.69
CA THR A 546 11.53 28.77 6.66
C THR A 546 10.61 28.60 5.46
N ASP A 547 10.50 29.62 4.60
CA ASP A 547 9.67 29.52 3.40
C ASP A 547 10.21 28.47 2.40
N GLU A 548 11.53 28.25 2.37
CA GLU A 548 12.14 27.16 1.61
C GLU A 548 11.70 25.77 2.13
N LEU A 549 11.67 25.57 3.46
CA LEU A 549 11.22 24.31 4.05
C LEU A 549 9.72 24.10 3.82
N LYS A 550 8.90 25.15 3.92
CA LYS A 550 7.47 25.10 3.56
C LYS A 550 7.27 24.66 2.11
N ALA A 551 8.00 25.27 1.17
CA ALA A 551 7.92 24.94 -0.24
C ALA A 551 8.35 23.48 -0.50
N PHE A 552 9.40 23.01 0.18
CA PHE A 552 9.86 21.63 0.10
C PHE A 552 8.84 20.63 0.64
N CYS A 553 8.26 20.87 1.82
CA CYS A 553 7.18 20.03 2.34
C CYS A 553 5.94 20.06 1.42
N SER A 554 5.58 21.22 0.88
CA SER A 554 4.46 21.36 -0.05
C SER A 554 4.67 20.58 -1.34
N SER A 555 5.87 20.55 -1.90
CA SER A 555 6.14 19.78 -3.14
C SER A 555 6.00 18.27 -2.91
N ILE A 556 6.44 17.77 -1.75
CA ILE A 556 6.25 16.36 -1.37
C ILE A 556 4.75 16.05 -1.20
N ARG A 557 3.98 16.93 -0.55
CA ARG A 557 2.53 16.78 -0.39
C ARG A 557 1.82 16.71 -1.74
N THR A 558 2.16 17.61 -2.66
CA THR A 558 1.64 17.61 -4.03
C THR A 558 1.98 16.31 -4.76
N TYR A 559 3.22 15.83 -4.68
CA TYR A 559 3.61 14.54 -5.27
C TYR A 559 2.82 13.37 -4.68
N LEU A 560 2.65 13.31 -3.37
CA LEU A 560 1.92 12.23 -2.72
C LEU A 560 0.39 12.30 -2.97
N ARG A 561 -0.13 13.47 -3.37
CA ARG A 561 -1.53 13.66 -3.78
C ARG A 561 -1.77 13.36 -5.24
N ASP A 562 -0.94 13.91 -6.11
CA ASP A 562 -1.17 13.98 -7.55
C ASP A 562 -0.26 13.00 -8.33
N GLY A 563 0.91 12.64 -7.78
CA GLY A 563 1.99 11.89 -8.45
C GLY A 563 2.17 10.43 -8.03
N ALA A 564 1.42 9.95 -7.04
CA ALA A 564 1.43 8.54 -6.62
C ALA A 564 0.40 7.66 -7.34
N ALA A 565 -0.38 8.24 -8.27
CA ALA A 565 -1.24 7.52 -9.20
C ALA A 565 -0.37 6.76 -10.22
N ASP A 566 0.28 5.70 -9.73
CA ASP A 566 0.89 4.60 -10.48
C ASP A 566 1.69 5.04 -11.71
N TYR A 567 2.82 5.74 -11.49
CA TYR A 567 3.74 6.15 -12.57
C TYR A 567 4.06 4.99 -13.53
N THR A 568 4.20 3.76 -13.03
CA THR A 568 4.42 2.57 -13.87
C THR A 568 3.26 2.29 -14.82
N ARG A 569 2.01 2.49 -14.38
CA ARG A 569 0.81 2.37 -15.21
C ARG A 569 0.65 3.54 -16.17
N ALA A 570 0.93 4.75 -15.71
CA ALA A 570 0.98 5.96 -16.52
C ALA A 570 2.05 5.88 -17.63
N ALA A 571 3.24 5.40 -17.30
CA ALA A 571 4.33 5.15 -18.24
C ALA A 571 3.98 4.04 -19.23
N ALA A 572 3.33 2.96 -18.78
CA ALA A 572 2.83 1.91 -19.66
C ALA A 572 1.79 2.44 -20.67
N GLN A 573 0.89 3.32 -20.23
CA GLN A 573 -0.05 4.02 -21.11
C GLN A 573 0.71 4.92 -22.09
N ALA A 574 1.66 5.73 -21.61
CA ALA A 574 2.43 6.67 -22.43
C ALA A 574 3.24 5.98 -23.53
N ILE A 575 3.83 4.80 -23.26
CA ILE A 575 4.57 4.01 -24.25
C ILE A 575 3.67 3.57 -25.41
N GLN A 576 2.37 3.38 -25.17
CA GLN A 576 1.37 3.00 -26.18
C GLN A 576 0.83 4.20 -26.97
N VAL A 577 1.38 5.40 -26.76
CA VAL A 577 1.09 6.58 -27.59
C VAL A 577 2.19 6.71 -28.64
N SER A 578 1.80 6.69 -29.91
CA SER A 578 2.69 6.88 -31.06
C SER A 578 2.38 8.15 -31.80
N SER A 579 3.40 8.71 -32.46
CA SER A 579 3.29 9.92 -33.26
C SER A 579 4.00 9.71 -34.58
N ARG A 580 3.38 10.12 -35.69
CA ARG A 580 3.97 10.05 -37.02
C ARG A 580 3.70 11.32 -37.82
N LEU A 581 4.62 11.63 -38.71
CA LEU A 581 4.43 12.59 -39.79
C LEU A 581 4.18 11.80 -41.08
N ASP A 582 3.13 12.14 -41.80
CA ASP A 582 3.02 11.83 -43.21
C ASP A 582 3.15 13.11 -44.04
N HIS A 583 3.29 12.98 -45.36
CA HIS A 583 3.50 14.14 -46.25
C HIS A 583 2.43 15.24 -46.08
N ARG A 584 1.25 14.93 -45.52
CA ARG A 584 0.13 15.86 -45.40
C ARG A 584 -0.39 16.08 -43.99
N HIS A 585 -0.07 15.22 -43.03
CA HIS A 585 -0.64 15.23 -41.68
C HIS A 585 0.39 14.91 -40.60
N ALA A 586 0.18 15.55 -39.44
CA ALA A 586 0.69 15.11 -38.16
C ALA A 586 -0.35 14.22 -37.48
N VAL A 587 0.00 12.99 -37.15
CA VAL A 587 -0.92 12.00 -36.57
C VAL A 587 -0.41 11.52 -35.21
N VAL A 588 -1.30 11.50 -34.23
CA VAL A 588 -1.08 10.94 -32.90
C VAL A 588 -2.08 9.82 -32.68
N THR A 589 -1.60 8.63 -32.33
CA THR A 589 -2.43 7.45 -32.10
C THR A 589 -2.35 7.04 -30.63
N ASN A 590 -3.50 6.84 -29.99
CA ASN A 590 -3.56 6.28 -28.65
C ASN A 590 -3.88 4.77 -28.74
N SER A 591 -2.85 3.93 -28.77
CA SER A 591 -3.03 2.47 -28.80
C SER A 591 -3.22 1.86 -27.40
N SER A 592 -3.41 2.68 -26.37
CA SER A 592 -3.62 2.20 -25.01
C SER A 592 -5.07 1.84 -24.69
N ASN A 593 -5.29 1.12 -23.59
CA ASN A 593 -6.63 0.76 -23.10
C ASN A 593 -7.35 1.92 -22.38
N ASP A 594 -6.66 3.05 -22.17
CA ASP A 594 -7.13 4.18 -21.37
C ASP A 594 -7.13 5.47 -22.24
N PRO A 595 -8.11 6.38 -22.08
CA PRO A 595 -8.13 7.62 -22.86
C PRO A 595 -6.98 8.57 -22.45
N LEU A 596 -6.47 9.34 -23.40
CA LEU A 596 -5.67 10.53 -23.11
C LEU A 596 -6.61 11.68 -22.80
N THR A 597 -6.33 12.39 -21.72
CA THR A 597 -7.18 13.49 -21.24
C THR A 597 -6.81 14.84 -21.85
N GLU A 598 -5.73 14.89 -22.64
CA GLU A 598 -5.36 16.02 -23.49
C GLU A 598 -4.27 15.61 -24.48
N VAL A 599 -4.31 16.13 -25.71
CA VAL A 599 -3.22 15.95 -26.69
C VAL A 599 -2.92 17.28 -27.39
N ARG A 600 -1.64 17.59 -27.53
CA ARG A 600 -1.07 18.82 -28.08
C ARG A 600 0.01 18.48 -29.09
N ILE A 601 -0.16 18.90 -30.34
CA ILE A 601 0.88 18.78 -31.36
C ILE A 601 1.71 20.07 -31.34
N ILE A 602 3.01 19.96 -31.09
CA ILE A 602 3.86 21.12 -30.78
C ILE A 602 4.60 21.63 -32.02
N ARG A 603 5.37 20.75 -32.66
CA ARG A 603 6.18 21.09 -33.85
C ARG A 603 6.56 19.85 -34.64
N ALA A 604 6.87 20.03 -35.90
CA ALA A 604 7.54 19.06 -36.75
C ALA A 604 8.98 19.52 -37.03
N THR A 605 9.93 18.60 -37.08
CA THR A 605 11.30 18.84 -37.53
C THR A 605 11.64 17.91 -38.67
N TYR A 606 12.39 18.38 -39.66
CA TYR A 606 12.80 17.59 -40.82
C TYR A 606 14.06 18.19 -41.47
N THR A 607 14.81 17.38 -42.21
CA THR A 607 15.95 17.82 -43.02
C THR A 607 15.56 17.80 -44.49
N HIS A 608 15.80 18.90 -45.23
CA HIS A 608 15.61 18.99 -46.67
C HIS A 608 16.74 19.83 -47.27
N ASP A 609 17.28 19.42 -48.44
CA ASP A 609 18.43 20.07 -49.08
C ASP A 609 19.64 20.32 -48.14
N GLY A 610 19.87 19.41 -47.19
CA GLY A 610 20.95 19.51 -46.21
C GLY A 610 20.76 20.58 -45.13
N ARG A 611 19.58 21.22 -45.05
CA ARG A 611 19.19 22.16 -43.99
C ARG A 611 18.17 21.51 -43.06
N HIS A 612 18.31 21.79 -41.77
CA HIS A 612 17.37 21.34 -40.74
C HIS A 612 16.28 22.40 -40.56
N HIS A 613 15.03 22.00 -40.70
CA HIS A 613 13.86 22.86 -40.60
C HIS A 613 13.06 22.54 -39.34
N ILE A 614 12.51 23.58 -38.71
CA ILE A 614 11.61 23.49 -37.56
C ILE A 614 10.30 24.17 -37.95
N GLN A 615 9.23 23.39 -38.01
CA GLN A 615 7.88 23.88 -38.29
C GLN A 615 7.06 23.90 -37.00
N PRO A 616 6.80 25.07 -36.38
CA PRO A 616 5.90 25.16 -35.25
C PRO A 616 4.47 24.84 -35.67
N LEU A 617 3.79 23.98 -34.92
CA LEU A 617 2.39 23.55 -35.16
C LEU A 617 1.43 24.02 -34.06
N TRP A 618 1.98 24.63 -33.02
CA TRP A 618 1.27 25.20 -31.88
C TRP A 618 1.11 26.72 -32.05
N GLY A 619 -0.04 27.29 -31.65
CA GLY A 619 -0.30 28.74 -31.73
C GLY A 619 -0.82 29.26 -33.07
N THR A 620 -1.03 28.38 -34.06
CA THR A 620 -1.67 28.70 -35.34
C THR A 620 -3.21 28.74 -35.21
N PRO A 621 -3.97 29.35 -36.14
CA PRO A 621 -5.44 29.32 -36.14
C PRO A 621 -6.01 27.89 -36.16
N GLU A 622 -5.26 26.93 -36.72
CA GLU A 622 -5.58 25.49 -36.71
C GLU A 622 -4.92 24.70 -35.56
N SER A 623 -4.31 25.34 -34.54
CA SER A 623 -3.68 24.63 -33.41
C SER A 623 -4.72 23.89 -32.57
N LYS A 624 -5.08 22.68 -33.04
CA LYS A 624 -6.10 21.81 -32.46
C LYS A 624 -5.54 21.10 -31.24
N THR A 625 -5.76 21.72 -30.09
CA THR A 625 -5.85 20.98 -28.82
C THR A 625 -7.02 20.01 -28.91
N SER A 626 -6.77 18.71 -28.70
CA SER A 626 -7.87 17.79 -28.39
C SER A 626 -8.05 17.71 -26.88
N ARG A 627 -9.26 18.01 -26.39
CA ARG A 627 -9.61 17.88 -24.97
C ARG A 627 -9.63 16.43 -24.50
N ALA A 628 -9.70 15.44 -25.39
CA ALA A 628 -9.56 14.02 -25.07
C ALA A 628 -9.31 13.19 -26.35
N LEU A 629 -8.41 12.20 -26.28
CA LEU A 629 -8.22 11.20 -27.33
C LEU A 629 -8.58 9.80 -26.76
N PRO A 630 -9.70 9.18 -27.20
CA PRO A 630 -10.12 7.87 -26.70
C PRO A 630 -9.10 6.76 -26.95
N ALA A 631 -9.26 5.64 -26.23
CA ALA A 631 -8.49 4.43 -26.45
C ALA A 631 -8.77 3.85 -27.85
N GLY A 632 -7.72 3.60 -28.64
CA GLY A 632 -7.81 3.09 -30.01
C GLY A 632 -8.00 4.14 -31.10
N ASP A 633 -8.17 5.42 -30.74
CA ASP A 633 -8.44 6.51 -31.70
C ASP A 633 -7.16 7.24 -32.14
N GLU A 634 -7.29 7.97 -33.26
CA GLU A 634 -6.24 8.81 -33.82
C GLU A 634 -6.66 10.29 -33.87
N LEU A 635 -5.74 11.18 -33.51
CA LEU A 635 -5.81 12.60 -33.78
C LEU A 635 -4.96 12.91 -35.01
N SER A 636 -5.58 13.37 -36.08
CA SER A 636 -4.89 13.79 -37.31
C SER A 636 -5.08 15.29 -37.56
N VAL A 637 -3.98 15.99 -37.80
CA VAL A 637 -3.95 17.43 -38.10
C VAL A 637 -3.25 17.65 -39.43
N PRO A 638 -3.88 18.32 -40.42
CA PRO A 638 -3.26 18.60 -41.71
C PRO A 638 -2.17 19.67 -41.56
N LEU A 639 -1.03 19.48 -42.24
CA LEU A 639 0.15 20.36 -42.21
C LEU A 639 -0.02 21.66 -43.05
N VAL A 640 -1.23 22.00 -43.47
CA VAL A 640 -1.50 22.89 -44.64
C VAL A 640 -1.42 24.39 -44.34
N LEU A 641 -1.34 24.83 -43.09
CA LEU A 641 -1.42 26.26 -42.78
C LEU A 641 -0.25 26.70 -41.90
N LEU A 642 0.80 27.19 -42.55
CA LEU A 642 1.47 28.49 -42.33
C LEU A 642 2.92 28.47 -42.84
N SER A 643 3.33 29.61 -43.38
CA SER A 643 4.61 29.90 -44.05
C SER A 643 5.82 29.63 -43.16
N ASP A 644 6.87 29.06 -43.77
CA ASP A 644 8.22 28.92 -43.18
C ASP A 644 8.97 30.24 -42.93
N GLY A 645 8.32 31.39 -43.17
CA GLY A 645 8.95 32.71 -43.09
C GLY A 645 9.84 33.07 -44.30
N GLU A 646 10.12 32.12 -45.19
CA GLU A 646 10.89 32.30 -46.44
C GLU A 646 10.04 32.15 -47.71
N GLY A 647 8.73 31.99 -47.57
CA GLY A 647 7.76 32.00 -48.67
C GLY A 647 7.39 30.63 -49.24
N HIS A 648 7.74 29.53 -48.56
CA HIS A 648 7.21 28.21 -48.89
C HIS A 648 5.90 27.96 -48.13
N GLU A 649 4.80 27.82 -48.88
CA GLU A 649 3.52 27.29 -48.38
C GLU A 649 3.34 25.90 -49.00
N GLY A 650 3.51 24.85 -48.22
CA GLY A 650 3.49 23.50 -48.78
C GLY A 650 3.54 22.37 -47.78
N PHE A 651 3.25 21.19 -48.31
CA PHE A 651 3.41 19.90 -47.64
C PHE A 651 4.86 19.60 -47.31
N LEU A 652 5.09 18.68 -46.36
CA LEU A 652 6.44 18.20 -46.05
C LEU A 652 7.09 17.65 -47.34
N PRO A 653 8.29 18.12 -47.74
CA PRO A 653 8.94 17.69 -48.98
C PRO A 653 9.08 16.17 -49.05
N HIS A 654 8.87 15.59 -50.24
CA HIS A 654 8.80 14.12 -50.41
C HIS A 654 10.15 13.42 -50.15
N ASP A 655 11.25 14.16 -50.26
CA ASP A 655 12.63 13.76 -50.09
C ASP A 655 13.24 14.18 -48.74
N SER A 656 12.41 14.63 -47.80
CA SER A 656 12.87 15.02 -46.46
C SER A 656 13.32 13.83 -45.61
N THR A 657 14.41 14.00 -44.87
CA THR A 657 14.97 13.00 -43.93
C THR A 657 14.84 13.48 -42.48
N ASP A 658 15.16 12.60 -41.51
CA ASP A 658 15.23 12.93 -40.08
C ASP A 658 13.94 13.56 -39.50
N GLN A 659 12.80 13.09 -39.98
CA GLN A 659 11.49 13.63 -39.60
C GLN A 659 11.14 13.26 -38.16
N ALA A 660 10.71 14.23 -37.35
CA ALA A 660 10.20 13.97 -36.01
C ALA A 660 9.04 14.90 -35.65
N LEU A 661 7.98 14.32 -35.07
CA LEU A 661 6.86 15.06 -34.51
C LEU A 661 7.06 15.20 -32.99
N THR A 662 7.00 16.43 -32.48
CA THR A 662 6.96 16.67 -31.03
C THR A 662 5.52 16.80 -30.58
N VAL A 663 5.09 15.95 -29.65
CA VAL A 663 3.73 15.88 -29.13
C VAL A 663 3.77 15.91 -27.60
N HIS A 664 2.93 16.73 -26.99
CA HIS A 664 2.66 16.69 -25.56
C HIS A 664 1.28 16.08 -25.32
N PHE A 665 1.16 15.17 -24.36
CA PHE A 665 -0.13 14.57 -24.03
C PHE A 665 -0.26 14.33 -22.54
N ARG A 666 -1.52 14.35 -22.07
CA ARG A 666 -1.86 14.07 -20.68
C ARG A 666 -2.55 12.72 -20.60
N ASP A 667 -2.00 11.84 -19.78
CA ASP A 667 -2.53 10.48 -19.61
C ASP A 667 -3.82 10.47 -18.77
N ARG A 668 -4.36 9.27 -18.48
CA ARG A 668 -5.56 9.11 -17.64
C ARG A 668 -5.32 9.52 -16.18
N ALA A 669 -4.09 9.36 -15.70
CA ALA A 669 -3.68 9.71 -14.35
C ALA A 669 -3.44 11.23 -14.17
N GLY A 670 -3.49 12.00 -15.25
CA GLY A 670 -3.29 13.45 -15.23
C GLY A 670 -1.83 13.88 -15.39
N LEU A 671 -0.90 12.95 -15.69
CA LEU A 671 0.51 13.27 -15.91
C LEU A 671 0.74 13.67 -17.36
N TRP A 672 1.64 14.66 -17.55
CA TRP A 672 2.05 15.14 -18.86
C TRP A 672 3.29 14.42 -19.37
N TRP A 673 3.31 14.18 -20.67
CA TRP A 673 4.36 13.45 -21.38
C TRP A 673 4.71 14.17 -22.68
N GLU A 674 5.97 14.11 -23.08
CA GLU A 674 6.50 14.51 -24.37
C GLU A 674 6.93 13.27 -25.14
N ARG A 675 6.59 13.24 -26.43
CA ARG A 675 7.16 12.28 -27.38
C ARG A 675 7.74 13.02 -28.57
N ILE A 676 8.93 12.61 -29.01
CA ILE A 676 9.63 13.16 -30.17
C ILE A 676 9.86 12.02 -31.18
N GLY A 677 9.02 11.96 -32.21
CA GLY A 677 9.05 10.90 -33.22
C GLY A 677 8.93 9.50 -32.60
N ASP A 678 9.90 8.64 -32.90
CA ASP A 678 9.92 7.25 -32.41
C ASP A 678 10.60 7.08 -31.04
N LYS A 679 11.12 8.16 -30.44
CA LYS A 679 11.77 8.10 -29.13
C LYS A 679 10.76 7.71 -28.03
N PRO A 680 11.21 7.02 -26.97
CA PRO A 680 10.38 6.75 -25.80
C PRO A 680 9.78 8.06 -25.23
N PRO A 681 8.52 8.05 -24.76
CA PRO A 681 7.93 9.23 -24.16
C PRO A 681 8.67 9.61 -22.86
N ALA A 682 8.96 10.90 -22.71
CA ALA A 682 9.55 11.49 -21.52
C ALA A 682 8.49 12.25 -20.72
N ARG A 683 8.61 12.32 -19.40
CA ARG A 683 7.64 13.06 -18.58
C ARG A 683 7.86 14.58 -18.69
N LEU A 684 6.78 15.36 -18.65
CA LEU A 684 6.75 16.83 -18.60
C LEU A 684 6.17 17.32 -17.26
N PRO A 685 6.99 17.50 -16.22
CA PRO A 685 6.52 17.72 -14.85
C PRO A 685 5.86 19.08 -14.62
N SER A 686 6.34 20.12 -15.30
CA SER A 686 5.79 21.48 -15.29
C SER A 686 4.53 21.65 -16.14
N GLY A 687 4.06 20.56 -16.78
CA GLY A 687 3.11 20.64 -17.87
C GLY A 687 3.76 21.15 -19.16
N PRO A 688 2.97 21.25 -20.25
CA PRO A 688 3.45 21.72 -21.54
C PRO A 688 3.88 23.19 -21.42
N SER A 689 5.14 23.48 -21.71
CA SER A 689 5.64 24.86 -21.87
C SER A 689 5.00 25.51 -23.11
N GLU A 690 4.71 26.81 -23.07
CA GLU A 690 4.46 27.55 -24.31
C GLU A 690 5.73 27.50 -25.17
N PRO A 691 5.65 27.10 -26.44
CA PRO A 691 6.82 27.04 -27.30
C PRO A 691 7.36 28.45 -27.56
N ASP A 692 8.68 28.56 -27.61
CA ASP A 692 9.38 29.79 -27.98
C ASP A 692 8.92 30.22 -29.39
N PRO A 693 8.35 31.43 -29.56
CA PRO A 693 7.83 31.88 -30.86
C PRO A 693 8.91 32.05 -31.93
N GLU A 694 10.19 32.05 -31.58
CA GLU A 694 11.32 32.07 -32.54
C GLU A 694 12.32 30.93 -32.27
N PRO A 695 12.11 29.73 -32.84
CA PRO A 695 13.05 28.62 -32.72
C PRO A 695 14.17 28.78 -33.76
N GLN A 696 15.08 29.74 -33.54
CA GLN A 696 16.32 29.83 -34.33
C GLN A 696 17.40 28.91 -33.79
#